data_AF-A0A2V4W683-F1
#
_entry.id   AF-A0A2V4W683-F1
#
_cell.length_a   1.000
_cell.length_b   1.000
_cell.length_c   1.000
_cell.angle_alpha   90.00
_cell.angle_beta   90.00
_cell.angle_gamma   90.00
#
_symmetry.space_group_name_H-M   'P 1'
#
loop_
_entity.id
_entity.type
_entity.pdbx_description
1 polymer ?
#
loop_
_entity_poly.entity_id
_entity_poly.type
_entity_poly.pdbx_seq_one_letter_code
_entity_poly.pdbx_strand_id
1 'polypeptide(L)'
;MLKPRLTKYMVMMLVLMLTISNVGLAAAAEKELSKIVVSKNEMSLEVGDSGSVTVTGVYSDNTSANVTISSTWTSSDTSVATAYNGSITAKKEGTATVTVAYQGQSQPIQIKVTKKVKALSKNVQNLELRTGESKDIVLTATYSDNSTTTDASSTAVWTTSDEKVATVVNGKVSGQSAGTAVITAKLGSQSVTVEVNVEVVKRVDVDKKQVNLLLKKSENVKLTATYPDGTTKDVTDLAEWTSSNEKVADVLKGNITGYSAGSAKITGKYGTKSVSVDVDVDLTSKLSVEKQSIFFRLSGSSKTANVVLTASYPNSSDVNVTEQATWTSSNEKVATVFKGQITAVSAGSATIKATYSDKTVEVAVDVDTARYLDIKDVNDKLAMSVTGDSRTKKLTANAEYIDASKEDVTSKATWTSSNADIVYVSGGELIAYKSGTATITAAYGGKTVKFTVSVDVPDKYEMDKKKATVAVGGTTSAKVLALYGETSKDVSEDATWSSSSEKIAEVDSKGVITGVATGKATITAKIEGKTLTLPVEVGMASGLEADVNFVVLSAKETQTVILTGTDSDGNTKDVTADATWKSSNARVADVKKGVITGNSSGKANITAEYGSQKITIQVEVDVISRIEASEPALSLKSGDSVDLKVTATLSDGSERDITDKAEWKTSSYKVAQVTKGKVKALNSGKAKITAKYGSKTVTIALDVDTLKYLQTDKVTLTMKVGDKATVVATATYMDGSEADVSKPALWSSSRIATASVKDGVITANGKGKANITVSYAGVKTKVTVVVEGK
;
A
#
# COMPACT_ATOMS: atom_id res chain seq x y z
N MET A 1 51.29 45.19 61.11
CA MET A 1 51.96 46.24 60.31
C MET A 1 50.90 47.32 60.05
N LEU A 2 51.11 48.63 60.21
CA LEU A 2 52.33 49.42 60.44
C LEU A 2 52.11 50.48 61.56
N LYS A 3 53.19 51.05 62.10
CA LYS A 3 53.23 52.27 62.96
C LYS A 3 53.77 53.44 62.09
N PRO A 4 53.48 54.72 62.38
CA PRO A 4 54.25 55.49 63.38
C PRO A 4 53.34 56.42 64.25
N ARG A 5 53.64 56.87 65.49
CA ARG A 5 54.87 57.32 66.22
C ARG A 5 55.30 58.77 65.87
N LEU A 6 55.11 59.75 66.79
CA LEU A 6 56.20 60.55 67.42
C LEU A 6 55.79 61.39 68.68
N THR A 7 56.12 62.68 68.78
CA THR A 7 56.43 63.43 70.04
C THR A 7 56.20 64.98 69.91
N LYS A 8 56.42 65.92 70.88
CA LYS A 8 57.29 65.95 72.09
C LYS A 8 56.94 67.08 73.12
N TYR A 9 57.15 66.81 74.42
CA TYR A 9 57.56 67.66 75.58
C TYR A 9 57.61 69.21 75.51
N MET A 10 57.20 69.88 76.61
CA MET A 10 58.00 70.81 77.47
C MET A 10 57.18 71.11 78.78
N VAL A 11 57.61 70.96 80.05
CA VAL A 11 58.76 71.56 80.82
C VAL A 11 58.57 73.08 80.96
N MET A 12 58.67 73.81 82.09
CA MET A 12 58.99 73.65 83.52
C MET A 12 59.11 75.08 84.14
N MET A 13 58.92 75.23 85.46
CA MET A 13 59.57 76.12 86.48
C MET A 13 58.53 76.61 87.52
N LEU A 14 58.77 76.85 88.82
CA LEU A 14 59.96 77.18 89.67
C LEU A 14 59.56 76.75 91.13
N VAL A 15 60.23 75.83 91.87
CA VAL A 15 61.33 76.05 92.86
C VAL A 15 60.93 77.02 94.02
N LEU A 16 61.02 76.76 95.35
CA LEU A 16 62.03 76.04 96.19
C LEU A 16 61.58 75.64 97.66
N MET A 17 62.00 74.45 98.14
CA MET A 17 62.44 73.99 99.52
C MET A 17 61.60 73.89 100.85
N LEU A 18 61.76 72.69 101.49
CA LEU A 18 62.09 72.32 102.91
C LEU A 18 61.07 72.60 104.07
N THR A 19 60.90 71.80 105.15
CA THR A 19 61.60 70.59 105.71
C THR A 19 60.73 69.77 106.71
N ILE A 20 60.89 68.42 106.73
CA ILE A 20 60.99 67.46 107.89
C ILE A 20 59.83 67.22 108.93
N SER A 21 59.32 65.96 108.96
CA SER A 21 58.77 65.09 110.07
C SER A 21 57.73 65.63 111.11
N ASN A 22 56.96 64.85 111.89
CA ASN A 22 56.99 63.42 112.27
C ASN A 22 55.57 62.84 112.61
N VAL A 23 55.49 61.56 112.98
CA VAL A 23 54.28 60.68 113.08
C VAL A 23 53.33 60.94 114.28
N GLY A 24 52.03 60.62 114.11
CA GLY A 24 51.06 60.37 115.19
C GLY A 24 49.96 59.37 114.79
N LEU A 25 49.63 58.41 115.67
CA LEU A 25 48.61 57.36 115.44
C LEU A 25 47.17 57.91 115.50
N ALA A 26 46.26 57.36 114.68
CA ALA A 26 44.81 57.44 114.87
C ALA A 26 44.15 56.10 114.52
N ALA A 27 43.15 55.69 115.29
CA ALA A 27 42.46 54.41 115.10
C ALA A 27 41.63 54.41 113.80
N ALA A 28 41.61 53.28 113.10
CA ALA A 28 40.73 53.09 111.95
C ALA A 28 39.28 52.94 112.43
N ALA A 29 38.42 53.91 112.09
CA ALA A 29 36.99 53.84 112.37
C ALA A 29 36.33 52.70 111.58
N GLU A 30 35.33 52.03 112.18
CA GLU A 30 34.50 51.07 111.47
C GLU A 30 33.76 51.75 110.31
N LYS A 31 33.71 51.06 109.16
CA LYS A 31 33.04 51.57 107.97
C LYS A 31 31.53 51.39 108.08
N GLU A 32 30.83 52.42 108.53
CA GLU A 32 29.37 52.41 108.55
C GLU A 32 28.77 52.44 107.13
N LEU A 33 27.67 51.72 106.92
CA LEU A 33 26.97 51.69 105.64
C LEU A 33 26.19 52.99 105.41
N SER A 34 26.51 53.72 104.35
CA SER A 34 25.78 54.93 103.95
C SER A 34 24.49 54.61 103.18
N LYS A 35 24.56 53.72 102.18
CA LYS A 35 23.40 53.31 101.36
C LYS A 35 23.67 52.00 100.61
N ILE A 36 22.61 51.38 100.10
CA ILE A 36 22.71 50.35 99.06
C ILE A 36 22.17 50.86 97.72
N VAL A 37 22.75 50.36 96.62
CA VAL A 37 22.35 50.65 95.24
C VAL A 37 22.10 49.32 94.51
N VAL A 38 20.95 49.20 93.85
CA VAL A 38 20.58 48.03 93.04
C VAL A 38 20.91 48.27 91.57
N SER A 39 21.33 47.23 90.84
CA SER A 39 21.64 47.34 89.41
C SER A 39 20.42 47.59 88.51
N LYS A 40 19.22 47.27 89.02
CA LYS A 40 17.92 47.51 88.39
C LYS A 40 16.90 47.77 89.50
N ASN A 41 16.10 48.81 89.35
CA ASN A 41 14.96 49.15 90.20
C ASN A 41 13.62 48.61 89.65
N GLU A 42 13.62 48.09 88.41
CA GLU A 42 12.48 47.39 87.82
C GLU A 42 12.91 46.25 86.89
N MET A 43 12.02 45.28 86.68
CA MET A 43 12.23 44.13 85.79
C MET A 43 10.90 43.57 85.28
N SER A 44 10.82 43.27 83.98
CA SER A 44 9.72 42.51 83.40
C SER A 44 10.19 41.10 83.01
N LEU A 45 9.42 40.07 83.34
CA LEU A 45 9.74 38.65 83.11
C LEU A 45 8.52 37.89 82.57
N GLU A 46 8.70 36.86 81.74
CA GLU A 46 7.63 35.90 81.43
C GLU A 46 7.48 34.89 82.58
N VAL A 47 6.28 34.31 82.78
CA VAL A 47 6.06 33.23 83.77
C VAL A 47 7.04 32.08 83.55
N GLY A 48 7.79 31.72 84.59
CA GLY A 48 8.83 30.68 84.59
C GLY A 48 10.24 31.17 84.29
N ASP A 49 10.42 32.44 83.88
CA ASP A 49 11.75 33.02 83.65
C ASP A 49 12.39 33.49 84.97
N SER A 50 13.70 33.76 84.93
CA SER A 50 14.43 34.39 86.02
C SER A 50 15.38 35.47 85.51
N GLY A 51 15.55 36.54 86.26
CA GLY A 51 16.50 37.61 85.97
C GLY A 51 17.31 38.01 87.21
N SER A 52 18.50 38.54 86.99
CA SER A 52 19.43 38.89 88.07
C SER A 52 19.49 40.40 88.36
N VAL A 53 19.68 40.72 89.64
CA VAL A 53 19.95 42.07 90.17
C VAL A 53 21.11 41.98 91.16
N THR A 54 22.12 42.82 90.97
CA THR A 54 23.23 42.95 91.93
C THR A 54 23.01 44.14 92.86
N VAL A 55 23.52 44.03 94.08
CA VAL A 55 23.43 45.03 95.14
C VAL A 55 24.83 45.46 95.54
N THR A 56 25.07 46.76 95.52
CA THR A 56 26.33 47.38 95.94
C THR A 56 26.07 48.21 97.20
N GLY A 57 26.71 47.85 98.30
CA GLY A 57 26.78 48.68 99.50
C GLY A 57 27.83 49.77 99.32
N VAL A 58 27.50 51.00 99.72
CA VAL A 58 28.40 52.17 99.72
C VAL A 58 28.54 52.64 101.16
N TYR A 59 29.78 52.75 101.63
CA TYR A 59 30.11 53.04 103.03
C TYR A 59 30.46 54.52 103.23
N SER A 60 30.50 54.97 104.49
CA SER A 60 30.73 56.37 104.88
C SER A 60 32.10 56.93 104.44
N ASP A 61 33.07 56.06 104.15
CA ASP A 61 34.38 56.41 103.59
C ASP A 61 34.42 56.46 102.05
N ASN A 62 33.26 56.38 101.40
CA ASN A 62 33.06 56.28 99.94
C ASN A 62 33.61 55.01 99.28
N THR A 63 34.05 54.00 100.04
CA THR A 63 34.31 52.67 99.46
C THR A 63 33.01 51.91 99.21
N SER A 64 33.06 50.90 98.33
CA SER A 64 31.89 50.09 97.99
C SER A 64 32.22 48.60 97.89
N ALA A 65 31.23 47.77 98.18
CA ALA A 65 31.33 46.32 98.10
C ALA A 65 30.07 45.71 97.46
N ASN A 66 30.23 44.62 96.72
CA ASN A 66 29.09 43.82 96.26
C ASN A 66 28.56 43.00 97.45
N VAL A 67 27.31 43.27 97.83
CA VAL A 67 26.64 42.67 99.00
C VAL A 67 25.45 41.78 98.59
N THR A 68 25.28 41.50 97.30
CA THR A 68 24.12 40.78 96.71
C THR A 68 23.71 39.50 97.44
N ILE A 69 24.69 38.67 97.84
CA ILE A 69 24.50 37.38 98.53
C ILE A 69 24.33 37.59 100.05
N SER A 70 24.93 38.66 100.60
CA SER A 70 24.86 39.02 102.02
C SER A 70 23.62 39.85 102.37
N SER A 71 22.85 40.29 101.38
CA SER A 71 21.58 40.99 101.54
C SER A 71 20.41 40.04 101.75
N THR A 72 19.45 40.45 102.58
CA THR A 72 18.16 39.77 102.74
C THR A 72 17.21 40.20 101.64
N TRP A 73 16.57 39.23 100.98
CA TRP A 73 15.62 39.45 99.89
C TRP A 73 14.21 39.03 100.33
N THR A 74 13.23 39.92 100.18
CA THR A 74 11.81 39.62 100.42
C THR A 74 10.98 40.02 99.19
N SER A 75 9.85 39.36 98.98
CA SER A 75 8.88 39.69 97.92
C SER A 75 7.53 40.00 98.54
N SER A 76 6.85 41.04 98.04
CA SER A 76 5.50 41.38 98.46
C SER A 76 4.47 40.30 98.10
N ASP A 77 4.75 39.52 97.04
CA ASP A 77 3.93 38.38 96.62
C ASP A 77 4.83 37.27 96.07
N THR A 78 5.08 36.24 96.89
CA THR A 78 5.89 35.06 96.54
C THR A 78 5.19 34.07 95.59
N SER A 79 3.91 34.29 95.28
CA SER A 79 3.17 33.57 94.24
C SER A 79 3.38 34.19 92.85
N VAL A 80 3.63 35.50 92.79
CA VAL A 80 3.98 36.23 91.54
C VAL A 80 5.47 36.14 91.26
N ALA A 81 6.34 36.48 92.22
CA ALA A 81 7.79 36.39 92.06
C ALA A 81 8.53 36.08 93.37
N THR A 82 9.60 35.30 93.31
CA THR A 82 10.51 35.03 94.45
C THR A 82 11.92 35.48 94.15
N ALA A 83 12.61 36.03 95.15
CA ALA A 83 13.97 36.50 95.04
C ALA A 83 14.90 35.82 96.05
N TYR A 84 16.10 35.41 95.61
CA TYR A 84 17.12 34.79 96.45
C TYR A 84 18.51 35.09 95.88
N ASN A 85 19.42 35.61 96.73
CA ASN A 85 20.82 35.91 96.39
C ASN A 85 21.02 36.67 95.06
N GLY A 86 20.13 37.63 94.76
CA GLY A 86 20.16 38.41 93.52
C GLY A 86 19.51 37.76 92.30
N SER A 87 18.98 36.54 92.39
CA SER A 87 18.15 35.93 91.34
C SER A 87 16.67 36.11 91.66
N ILE A 88 15.89 36.64 90.72
CA ILE A 88 14.45 36.85 90.83
C ILE A 88 13.73 35.95 89.82
N THR A 89 12.93 35.01 90.30
CA THR A 89 12.17 34.03 89.50
C THR A 89 10.69 34.41 89.44
N ALA A 90 10.15 34.51 88.22
CA ALA A 90 8.74 34.78 87.95
C ALA A 90 7.92 33.49 87.99
N LYS A 91 6.79 33.51 88.70
CA LYS A 91 5.94 32.33 88.96
C LYS A 91 4.51 32.45 88.44
N LYS A 92 3.92 33.63 88.47
CA LYS A 92 2.54 33.88 88.03
C LYS A 92 2.41 35.30 87.49
N GLU A 93 1.55 35.48 86.48
CA GLU A 93 1.18 36.80 85.96
C GLU A 93 0.70 37.73 87.07
N GLY A 94 1.19 38.97 87.08
CA GLY A 94 0.91 39.96 88.10
C GLY A 94 2.08 40.93 88.30
N THR A 95 2.02 41.71 89.38
CA THR A 95 3.10 42.61 89.80
C THR A 95 3.47 42.35 91.26
N ALA A 96 4.76 42.26 91.55
CA ALA A 96 5.29 42.14 92.91
C ALA A 96 6.45 43.11 93.12
N THR A 97 6.61 43.64 94.33
CA THR A 97 7.81 44.40 94.71
C THR A 97 8.75 43.48 95.47
N VAL A 98 9.96 43.31 94.95
CA VAL A 98 11.05 42.63 95.64
C VAL A 98 11.86 43.67 96.41
N THR A 99 11.87 43.59 97.74
CA THR A 99 12.67 44.47 98.59
C THR A 99 13.95 43.76 98.98
N VAL A 100 15.07 44.41 98.76
CA VAL A 100 16.38 43.94 99.22
C VAL A 100 16.90 44.83 100.34
N ALA A 101 17.45 44.24 101.40
CA ALA A 101 17.92 44.94 102.58
C ALA A 101 19.28 44.44 103.06
N TYR A 102 20.12 45.35 103.54
CA TYR A 102 21.45 45.05 104.08
C TYR A 102 21.85 46.10 105.12
N GLN A 103 22.30 45.64 106.30
CA GLN A 103 22.69 46.47 107.46
C GLN A 103 21.76 47.69 107.71
N GLY A 104 20.45 47.45 107.76
CA GLY A 104 19.43 48.47 108.06
C GLY A 104 18.96 49.32 106.88
N GLN A 105 19.67 49.33 105.75
CA GLN A 105 19.25 50.01 104.51
C GLN A 105 18.43 49.07 103.62
N SER A 106 17.43 49.58 102.90
CA SER A 106 16.61 48.79 101.98
C SER A 106 16.28 49.52 100.66
N GLN A 107 16.04 48.75 99.59
CA GLN A 107 15.65 49.25 98.27
C GLN A 107 14.59 48.34 97.63
N PRO A 108 13.49 48.89 97.09
CA PRO A 108 12.47 48.15 96.36
C PRO A 108 12.85 47.97 94.88
N ILE A 109 12.45 46.84 94.30
CA ILE A 109 12.59 46.50 92.88
C ILE A 109 11.21 46.07 92.37
N GLN A 110 10.67 46.77 91.36
CA GLN A 110 9.36 46.46 90.81
C GLN A 110 9.42 45.34 89.78
N ILE A 111 8.70 44.24 90.01
CA ILE A 111 8.67 43.06 89.14
C ILE A 111 7.31 42.96 88.46
N LYS A 112 7.29 43.03 87.13
CA LYS A 112 6.10 42.76 86.31
C LYS A 112 6.24 41.39 85.65
N VAL A 113 5.32 40.49 85.94
CA VAL A 113 5.28 39.16 85.32
C VAL A 113 4.17 39.10 84.29
N THR A 114 4.52 38.81 83.04
CA THR A 114 3.58 38.62 81.92
C THR A 114 3.40 37.13 81.62
N LYS A 115 2.28 36.75 80.98
CA LYS A 115 2.13 35.40 80.43
C LYS A 115 3.28 35.09 79.46
N LYS A 116 3.73 33.83 79.47
CA LYS A 116 4.78 33.34 78.56
C LYS A 116 4.18 32.99 77.21
N VAL A 117 4.71 33.56 76.12
CA VAL A 117 4.23 33.27 74.76
C VAL A 117 4.74 31.90 74.32
N LYS A 118 3.80 30.98 74.07
CA LYS A 118 4.07 29.59 73.63
C LYS A 118 4.14 29.47 72.11
N ALA A 119 3.31 30.23 71.39
CA ALA A 119 3.33 30.31 69.93
C ALA A 119 2.80 31.67 69.45
N LEU A 120 3.27 32.10 68.29
CA LEU A 120 2.83 33.31 67.59
C LEU A 120 2.58 32.96 66.12
N SER A 121 1.43 33.36 65.58
CA SER A 121 1.07 33.17 64.17
C SER A 121 0.55 34.46 63.54
N LYS A 122 0.49 34.47 62.21
CA LYS A 122 0.17 35.62 61.35
C LYS A 122 -0.91 35.25 60.34
N ASN A 123 -1.78 36.19 59.98
CA ASN A 123 -2.85 35.99 58.99
C ASN A 123 -2.35 35.90 57.53
N VAL A 124 -1.27 36.61 57.19
CA VAL A 124 -0.72 36.69 55.81
C VAL A 124 0.70 36.12 55.73
N GLN A 125 1.07 35.58 54.57
CA GLN A 125 2.43 35.08 54.35
C GLN A 125 3.36 36.14 53.76
N ASN A 126 2.86 36.87 52.76
CA ASN A 126 3.47 38.01 52.09
C ASN A 126 2.45 39.14 51.89
N LEU A 127 2.91 40.32 51.50
CA LEU A 127 2.08 41.45 51.08
C LEU A 127 2.65 42.05 49.79
N GLU A 128 1.83 42.07 48.74
CA GLU A 128 2.07 42.90 47.55
C GLU A 128 1.37 44.24 47.77
N LEU A 129 2.12 45.35 47.64
CA LEU A 129 1.64 46.72 47.83
C LEU A 129 2.06 47.63 46.67
N ARG A 130 1.27 48.67 46.41
CA ARG A 130 1.69 49.83 45.62
C ARG A 130 2.20 50.93 46.52
N THR A 131 2.94 51.88 45.97
CA THR A 131 3.38 53.07 46.72
C THR A 131 2.18 53.84 47.27
N GLY A 132 2.15 54.05 48.59
CA GLY A 132 1.04 54.66 49.32
C GLY A 132 -0.09 53.71 49.74
N GLU A 133 -0.05 52.43 49.33
CA GLU A 133 -1.01 51.42 49.77
C GLU A 133 -0.66 50.91 51.18
N SER A 134 -1.66 50.47 51.96
CA SER A 134 -1.44 49.82 53.25
C SER A 134 -2.32 48.60 53.46
N LYS A 135 -1.80 47.58 54.15
CA LYS A 135 -2.50 46.34 54.54
C LYS A 135 -2.08 45.90 55.95
N ASP A 136 -2.97 45.20 56.65
CA ASP A 136 -2.75 44.80 58.05
C ASP A 136 -2.26 43.35 58.20
N ILE A 137 -1.20 43.16 58.99
CA ILE A 137 -0.77 41.87 59.52
C ILE A 137 -1.37 41.71 60.91
N VAL A 138 -2.29 40.76 61.07
CA VAL A 138 -2.93 40.43 62.34
C VAL A 138 -2.22 39.23 62.97
N LEU A 139 -1.82 39.37 64.23
CA LEU A 139 -1.12 38.34 65.00
C LEU A 139 -2.05 37.60 65.95
N THR A 140 -2.00 36.27 65.96
CA THR A 140 -2.60 35.44 67.00
C THR A 140 -1.51 34.89 67.93
N ALA A 141 -1.65 35.13 69.22
CA ALA A 141 -0.73 34.64 70.25
C ALA A 141 -1.39 33.54 71.09
N THR A 142 -0.64 32.46 71.34
CA THR A 142 -1.01 31.38 72.28
C THR A 142 -0.03 31.39 73.44
N TYR A 143 -0.53 31.40 74.67
CA TYR A 143 0.30 31.46 75.89
C TYR A 143 0.55 30.07 76.50
N SER A 144 1.44 30.00 77.48
CA SER A 144 1.83 28.76 78.18
C SER A 144 0.68 28.07 78.92
N ASP A 145 -0.36 28.82 79.32
CA ASP A 145 -1.61 28.31 79.91
C ASP A 145 -2.62 27.81 78.85
N ASN A 146 -2.23 27.82 77.57
CA ASN A 146 -3.05 27.55 76.38
C ASN A 146 -4.19 28.55 76.13
N SER A 147 -4.24 29.69 76.85
CA SER A 147 -5.10 30.81 76.44
C SER A 147 -4.60 31.44 75.14
N THR A 148 -5.50 32.07 74.39
CA THR A 148 -5.20 32.70 73.10
C THR A 148 -5.69 34.14 73.04
N THR A 149 -4.97 34.98 72.30
CA THR A 149 -5.40 36.33 71.89
C THR A 149 -5.35 36.39 70.37
N THR A 150 -6.49 36.68 69.74
CA THR A 150 -6.65 36.65 68.27
C THR A 150 -6.12 37.90 67.57
N ASP A 151 -5.91 38.99 68.31
CA ASP A 151 -5.17 40.17 67.84
C ASP A 151 -4.18 40.64 68.92
N ALA A 152 -2.91 40.26 68.76
CA ALA A 152 -1.78 40.71 69.56
C ALA A 152 -0.92 41.76 68.83
N SER A 153 -1.45 42.38 67.77
CA SER A 153 -0.67 43.23 66.86
C SER A 153 -0.28 44.57 67.48
N SER A 154 -1.06 45.06 68.45
CA SER A 154 -0.75 46.27 69.23
C SER A 154 0.21 46.04 70.40
N THR A 155 0.43 44.79 70.81
CA THR A 155 1.34 44.43 71.92
C THR A 155 2.67 43.85 71.45
N ALA A 156 2.76 43.42 70.18
CA ALA A 156 4.00 43.00 69.55
C ALA A 156 4.91 44.19 69.19
N VAL A 157 6.22 43.96 69.27
CA VAL A 157 7.25 44.88 68.77
C VAL A 157 7.44 44.61 67.28
N TRP A 158 7.30 45.63 66.46
CA TRP A 158 7.44 45.55 65.00
C TRP A 158 8.73 46.21 64.52
N THR A 159 9.33 45.63 63.49
CA THR A 159 10.51 46.15 62.80
C THR A 159 10.39 45.89 61.30
N THR A 160 11.07 46.70 60.49
CA THR A 160 11.20 46.54 59.03
C THR A 160 12.68 46.41 58.67
N SER A 161 13.01 45.62 57.65
CA SER A 161 14.38 45.55 57.13
C SER A 161 14.78 46.77 56.30
N ASP A 162 13.80 47.48 55.73
CA ASP A 162 14.01 48.72 54.98
C ASP A 162 12.78 49.64 55.09
N GLU A 163 12.90 50.68 55.90
CA GLU A 163 11.86 51.69 56.11
C GLU A 163 11.58 52.57 54.88
N LYS A 164 12.51 52.64 53.92
CA LYS A 164 12.30 53.36 52.65
C LYS A 164 11.40 52.56 51.71
N VAL A 165 11.37 51.25 51.84
CA VAL A 165 10.51 50.36 51.06
C VAL A 165 9.17 50.17 51.76
N ALA A 166 9.14 49.78 53.05
CA ALA A 166 7.89 49.61 53.79
C ALA A 166 8.04 49.93 55.29
N THR A 167 7.05 50.63 55.83
CA THR A 167 6.92 50.97 57.27
C THR A 167 5.81 50.17 57.93
N VAL A 168 5.92 49.88 59.23
CA VAL A 168 4.91 49.14 59.99
C VAL A 168 4.60 49.81 61.34
N VAL A 169 3.31 49.92 61.69
CA VAL A 169 2.86 50.42 62.99
C VAL A 169 1.69 49.55 63.48
N ASN A 170 1.83 48.91 64.64
CA ASN A 170 0.81 48.05 65.27
C ASN A 170 0.19 47.00 64.32
N GLY A 171 1.01 46.42 63.43
CA GLY A 171 0.58 45.46 62.40
C GLY A 171 0.17 46.07 61.06
N LYS A 172 -0.17 47.36 60.99
CA LYS A 172 -0.46 48.05 59.73
C LYS A 172 0.82 48.35 58.96
N VAL A 173 0.97 47.73 57.79
CA VAL A 173 2.12 47.91 56.88
C VAL A 173 1.74 48.89 55.78
N SER A 174 2.63 49.83 55.45
CA SER A 174 2.46 50.82 54.38
C SER A 174 3.66 50.78 53.42
N GLY A 175 3.39 50.71 52.11
CA GLY A 175 4.41 50.71 51.06
C GLY A 175 4.87 52.13 50.70
N GLN A 176 6.19 52.36 50.69
CA GLN A 176 6.79 53.69 50.60
C GLN A 176 7.55 53.92 49.28
N SER A 177 8.35 52.96 48.82
CA SER A 177 9.04 53.02 47.52
C SER A 177 9.35 51.63 46.97
N ALA A 178 9.73 51.57 45.69
CA ALA A 178 9.88 50.30 44.97
C ALA A 178 11.01 49.43 45.56
N GLY A 179 10.69 48.18 45.93
CA GLY A 179 11.64 47.24 46.52
C GLY A 179 10.97 46.11 47.30
N THR A 180 11.79 45.35 48.04
CA THR A 180 11.34 44.28 48.94
C THR A 180 11.83 44.55 50.35
N ALA A 181 10.94 44.51 51.33
CA ALA A 181 11.25 44.61 52.76
C ALA A 181 10.69 43.41 53.53
N VAL A 182 11.31 43.06 54.66
CA VAL A 182 10.82 42.03 55.57
C VAL A 182 10.35 42.70 56.86
N ILE A 183 9.06 42.57 57.14
CA ILE A 183 8.44 43.01 58.39
C ILE A 183 8.58 41.89 59.41
N THR A 184 9.19 42.18 60.56
CA THR A 184 9.36 41.22 61.66
C THR A 184 8.56 41.69 62.88
N ALA A 185 7.69 40.81 63.37
CA ALA A 185 6.91 41.03 64.59
C ALA A 185 7.40 40.10 65.70
N LYS A 186 7.60 40.63 66.91
CA LYS A 186 8.08 39.88 68.07
C LYS A 186 7.16 40.10 69.27
N LEU A 187 6.73 39.00 69.90
CA LEU A 187 5.96 39.02 71.15
C LEU A 187 6.59 38.03 72.13
N GLY A 188 7.07 38.54 73.27
CA GLY A 188 7.85 37.74 74.21
C GLY A 188 9.12 37.18 73.57
N SER A 189 9.30 35.87 73.70
CA SER A 189 10.38 35.12 73.04
C SER A 189 10.11 34.73 71.58
N GLN A 190 8.86 34.84 71.10
CA GLN A 190 8.45 34.38 69.76
C GLN A 190 8.49 35.49 68.72
N SER A 191 8.77 35.15 67.46
CA SER A 191 8.76 36.10 66.33
C SER A 191 8.27 35.48 65.03
N VAL A 192 7.62 36.29 64.20
CA VAL A 192 7.19 35.94 62.84
C VAL A 192 7.62 37.02 61.84
N THR A 193 7.86 36.63 60.59
CA THR A 193 8.27 37.54 59.50
C THR A 193 7.28 37.52 58.35
N VAL A 194 7.12 38.64 57.64
CA VAL A 194 6.31 38.79 56.41
C VAL A 194 7.14 39.53 55.37
N GLU A 195 7.25 38.97 54.16
CA GLU A 195 7.85 39.66 53.02
C GLU A 195 6.84 40.65 52.43
N VAL A 196 7.31 41.85 52.11
CA VAL A 196 6.52 42.96 51.57
C VAL A 196 7.18 43.46 50.30
N ASN A 197 6.51 43.27 49.17
CA ASN A 197 6.96 43.71 47.86
C ASN A 197 6.18 44.97 47.46
N VAL A 198 6.91 46.04 47.13
CA VAL A 198 6.34 47.34 46.78
C VAL A 198 6.71 47.69 45.33
N GLU A 199 5.72 47.91 44.48
CA GLU A 199 5.86 48.21 43.03
C GLU A 199 6.77 47.21 42.26
N VAL A 200 6.91 45.96 42.76
CA VAL A 200 7.72 44.91 42.12
C VAL A 200 6.96 44.30 40.95
N VAL A 201 7.55 44.34 39.75
CA VAL A 201 6.94 43.82 38.52
C VAL A 201 7.43 42.41 38.17
N LYS A 202 6.49 41.56 37.73
CA LYS A 202 6.77 40.18 37.27
C LYS A 202 7.48 40.19 35.91
N ARG A 203 6.98 41.00 34.96
CA ARG A 203 7.59 41.25 33.65
C ARG A 203 7.16 42.61 33.08
N VAL A 204 7.86 43.08 32.07
CA VAL A 204 7.46 44.21 31.21
C VAL A 204 7.40 43.72 29.76
N ASP A 205 6.38 44.15 29.03
CA ASP A 205 6.14 43.80 27.64
C ASP A 205 6.04 45.09 26.81
N VAL A 206 6.59 45.09 25.59
CA VAL A 206 6.44 46.18 24.61
C VAL A 206 5.52 45.74 23.47
N ASP A 207 4.69 46.65 22.98
CA ASP A 207 3.73 46.38 21.89
C ASP A 207 4.40 46.10 20.54
N LYS A 208 5.55 46.74 20.27
CA LYS A 208 6.37 46.54 19.06
C LYS A 208 7.79 46.14 19.43
N LYS A 209 8.27 45.03 18.88
CA LYS A 209 9.66 44.57 19.05
C LYS A 209 10.62 45.10 17.98
N GLN A 210 10.08 45.61 16.88
CA GLN A 210 10.83 46.26 15.82
C GLN A 210 10.07 47.52 15.36
N VAL A 211 10.80 48.59 15.09
CA VAL A 211 10.30 49.86 14.55
C VAL A 211 11.20 50.26 13.39
N ASN A 212 10.64 50.66 12.25
CA ASN A 212 11.45 51.03 11.10
C ASN A 212 11.07 52.41 10.57
N LEU A 213 12.04 53.31 10.42
CA LEU A 213 11.81 54.73 10.20
C LEU A 213 12.53 55.25 8.95
N LEU A 214 11.94 56.23 8.28
CA LEU A 214 12.71 57.15 7.43
C LEU A 214 13.38 58.23 8.28
N LEU A 215 14.39 58.89 7.73
CA LEU A 215 15.03 60.05 8.36
C LEU A 215 14.01 61.09 8.83
N LYS A 216 14.17 61.55 10.07
CA LYS A 216 13.34 62.55 10.77
C LYS A 216 11.87 62.16 10.94
N LYS A 217 11.54 60.87 10.87
CA LYS A 217 10.23 60.32 11.27
C LYS A 217 10.32 59.72 12.67
N SER A 218 9.18 59.66 13.35
CA SER A 218 9.05 59.04 14.66
C SER A 218 7.86 58.10 14.74
N GLU A 219 7.94 57.15 15.66
CA GLU A 219 6.88 56.18 15.95
C GLU A 219 6.81 55.90 17.46
N ASN A 220 5.59 55.73 17.97
CA ASN A 220 5.36 55.42 19.39
C ASN A 220 5.34 53.91 19.65
N VAL A 221 5.95 53.50 20.76
CA VAL A 221 5.85 52.19 21.39
C VAL A 221 5.28 52.31 22.81
N LYS A 222 4.56 51.29 23.27
CA LYS A 222 3.91 51.22 24.58
C LYS A 222 4.54 50.14 25.44
N LEU A 223 4.98 50.50 26.66
CA LEU A 223 5.51 49.57 27.65
C LEU A 223 4.45 49.25 28.72
N THR A 224 4.11 47.97 28.85
CA THR A 224 3.12 47.48 29.83
C THR A 224 3.80 46.63 30.90
N ALA A 225 3.65 47.01 32.16
CA ALA A 225 4.08 46.20 33.30
C ALA A 225 3.00 45.18 33.68
N THR A 226 3.41 43.94 33.98
CA THR A 226 2.55 42.91 34.59
C THR A 226 3.05 42.61 36.00
N TYR A 227 2.15 42.62 36.98
CA TYR A 227 2.47 42.42 38.39
C TYR A 227 2.27 40.95 38.83
N PRO A 228 2.76 40.54 40.02
CA PRO A 228 2.59 39.17 40.53
C PRO A 228 1.13 38.73 40.65
N ASP A 229 0.25 39.66 41.02
CA ASP A 229 -1.22 39.52 41.11
C ASP A 229 -1.93 39.33 39.75
N GLY A 230 -1.21 39.46 38.62
CA GLY A 230 -1.75 39.35 37.26
C GLY A 230 -2.33 40.65 36.70
N THR A 231 -2.42 41.72 37.49
CA THR A 231 -2.82 43.05 37.01
C THR A 231 -1.77 43.63 36.07
N THR A 232 -2.18 44.59 35.24
CA THR A 232 -1.29 45.28 34.29
C THR A 232 -1.43 46.80 34.41
N LYS A 233 -0.35 47.53 34.08
CA LYS A 233 -0.31 49.00 34.08
C LYS A 233 0.49 49.46 32.86
N ASP A 234 0.00 50.49 32.19
CA ASP A 234 0.82 51.23 31.22
C ASP A 234 1.87 52.04 31.98
N VAL A 235 3.14 51.80 31.66
CA VAL A 235 4.30 52.41 32.32
C VAL A 235 5.19 53.14 31.33
N THR A 236 4.70 53.42 30.11
CA THR A 236 5.46 54.04 29.01
C THR A 236 6.10 55.36 29.41
N ASP A 237 5.36 56.23 30.09
CA ASP A 237 5.81 57.52 30.64
C ASP A 237 6.66 57.40 31.92
N LEU A 238 6.59 56.25 32.61
CA LEU A 238 7.25 55.99 33.90
C LEU A 238 8.54 55.18 33.74
N ALA A 239 8.84 54.72 32.53
CA ALA A 239 9.97 53.88 32.21
C ALA A 239 11.23 54.69 31.88
N GLU A 240 12.37 54.16 32.29
CA GLU A 240 13.68 54.61 31.83
C GLU A 240 13.89 54.09 30.40
N TRP A 241 14.03 55.00 29.44
CA TRP A 241 14.30 54.67 28.04
C TRP A 241 15.74 55.03 27.67
N THR A 242 16.40 54.16 26.89
CA THR A 242 17.78 54.34 26.43
C THR A 242 17.94 53.87 24.98
N SER A 243 18.90 54.44 24.24
CA SER A 243 19.28 53.97 22.90
C SER A 243 20.72 53.48 22.89
N SER A 244 21.00 52.40 22.15
CA SER A 244 22.37 51.97 21.88
C SER A 244 23.12 52.89 20.90
N ASN A 245 22.40 53.75 20.16
CA ASN A 245 22.99 54.67 19.19
C ASN A 245 22.05 55.85 18.90
N GLU A 246 22.08 56.87 19.77
CA GLU A 246 21.25 58.09 19.67
C GLU A 246 21.48 58.89 18.37
N LYS A 247 22.61 58.70 17.69
CA LYS A 247 22.85 59.32 16.37
C LYS A 247 22.01 58.70 15.25
N VAL A 248 21.62 57.44 15.41
CA VAL A 248 20.74 56.72 14.48
C VAL A 248 19.29 56.89 14.90
N ALA A 249 18.94 56.54 16.15
CA ALA A 249 17.61 56.78 16.70
C ALA A 249 17.64 57.10 18.20
N ASP A 250 16.83 58.07 18.62
CA ASP A 250 16.57 58.38 20.02
C ASP A 250 15.24 57.77 20.51
N VAL A 251 14.94 58.00 21.79
CA VAL A 251 13.67 57.64 22.39
C VAL A 251 13.34 58.62 23.52
N LEU A 252 12.12 59.15 23.53
CA LEU A 252 11.59 59.94 24.64
C LEU A 252 10.18 59.46 24.97
N LYS A 253 9.99 58.89 26.17
CA LYS A 253 8.69 58.41 26.68
C LYS A 253 7.97 57.49 25.68
N GLY A 254 8.71 56.55 25.07
CA GLY A 254 8.18 55.63 24.07
C GLY A 254 8.04 56.19 22.64
N ASN A 255 8.21 57.49 22.40
CA ASN A 255 8.34 58.02 21.02
C ASN A 255 9.78 57.89 20.54
N ILE A 256 10.02 57.07 19.51
CA ILE A 256 11.33 56.80 18.90
C ILE A 256 11.49 57.66 17.66
N THR A 257 12.58 58.43 17.51
CA THR A 257 12.83 59.27 16.30
C THR A 257 14.10 58.83 15.58
N GLY A 258 14.06 58.71 14.24
CA GLY A 258 15.22 58.37 13.42
C GLY A 258 15.96 59.61 12.88
N TYR A 259 17.29 59.61 12.90
CA TYR A 259 18.14 60.75 12.53
C TYR A 259 19.17 60.49 11.42
N SER A 260 19.76 59.30 11.37
CA SER A 260 20.73 58.91 10.34
C SER A 260 20.59 57.44 9.98
N ALA A 261 21.05 57.06 8.78
CA ALA A 261 20.92 55.70 8.28
C ALA A 261 21.73 54.71 9.14
N GLY A 262 21.11 53.61 9.56
CA GLY A 262 21.71 52.59 10.41
C GLY A 262 20.71 51.88 11.33
N SER A 263 21.23 51.04 12.22
CA SER A 263 20.43 50.36 13.26
C SER A 263 20.76 50.87 14.67
N ALA A 264 19.76 50.90 15.53
CA ALA A 264 19.85 51.19 16.96
C ALA A 264 18.98 50.22 17.77
N LYS A 265 19.29 50.03 19.05
CA LYS A 265 18.50 49.25 19.99
C LYS A 265 17.95 50.16 21.08
N ILE A 266 16.64 50.34 21.09
CA ILE A 266 15.93 51.08 22.12
C ILE A 266 15.59 50.12 23.27
N THR A 267 15.89 50.48 24.51
CA THR A 267 15.58 49.65 25.69
C THR A 267 14.74 50.43 26.69
N GLY A 268 13.55 49.91 26.98
CA GLY A 268 12.62 50.41 27.99
C GLY A 268 12.73 49.57 29.25
N LYS A 269 12.99 50.22 30.39
CA LYS A 269 13.19 49.61 31.70
C LYS A 269 12.20 50.17 32.71
N TYR A 270 11.57 49.30 33.50
CA TYR A 270 10.69 49.68 34.59
C TYR A 270 10.91 48.74 35.78
N GLY A 271 11.22 49.31 36.95
CA GLY A 271 11.73 48.57 38.10
C GLY A 271 13.01 47.79 37.75
N THR A 272 13.04 46.50 38.06
CA THR A 272 14.17 45.58 37.80
C THR A 272 14.07 44.87 36.44
N LYS A 273 13.08 45.20 35.59
CA LYS A 273 12.83 44.52 34.31
C LYS A 273 13.04 45.47 33.14
N SER A 274 13.51 44.93 32.02
CA SER A 274 13.71 45.68 30.77
C SER A 274 13.34 44.83 29.55
N VAL A 275 13.01 45.51 28.46
CA VAL A 275 12.77 44.93 27.14
C VAL A 275 13.35 45.86 26.07
N SER A 276 13.74 45.31 24.94
CA SER A 276 14.31 46.08 23.82
C SER A 276 13.43 46.04 22.58
N VAL A 277 13.55 47.10 21.79
CA VAL A 277 13.00 47.30 20.45
C VAL A 277 14.17 47.50 19.50
N ASP A 278 14.26 46.69 18.44
CA ASP A 278 15.24 46.89 17.37
C ASP A 278 14.72 47.99 16.41
N VAL A 279 15.58 48.95 16.05
CA VAL A 279 15.20 50.12 15.26
C VAL A 279 16.10 50.27 14.04
N ASP A 280 15.53 50.15 12.84
CA ASP A 280 16.24 50.41 11.58
C ASP A 280 15.79 51.75 10.99
N VAL A 281 16.75 52.62 10.71
CA VAL A 281 16.51 53.95 10.12
C VAL A 281 17.13 53.98 8.73
N ASP A 282 16.31 54.28 7.73
CA ASP A 282 16.72 54.52 6.32
C ASP A 282 17.61 53.41 5.68
N LEU A 283 17.55 52.19 6.23
CA LEU A 283 18.25 51.02 5.70
C LEU A 283 17.41 50.35 4.61
N THR A 284 18.00 50.10 3.44
CA THR A 284 17.35 49.35 2.36
C THR A 284 16.92 47.97 2.86
N SER A 285 15.62 47.66 2.85
CA SER A 285 15.11 46.34 3.26
C SER A 285 15.39 45.27 2.21
N LYS A 286 15.14 45.58 0.94
CA LYS A 286 15.20 44.65 -0.19
C LYS A 286 15.69 45.35 -1.45
N LEU A 287 16.44 44.62 -2.29
CA LEU A 287 16.65 44.98 -3.69
C LEU A 287 15.76 44.13 -4.59
N SER A 288 15.28 44.72 -5.68
CA SER A 288 14.55 44.03 -6.72
C SER A 288 14.93 44.55 -8.10
N VAL A 289 14.84 43.69 -9.11
CA VAL A 289 15.04 44.02 -10.52
C VAL A 289 13.77 43.68 -11.30
N GLU A 290 13.44 44.49 -12.30
CA GLU A 290 12.28 44.24 -13.18
C GLU A 290 12.42 42.97 -14.04
N LYS A 291 13.65 42.51 -14.28
CA LYS A 291 13.98 41.32 -15.08
C LYS A 291 15.06 40.52 -14.35
N GLN A 292 14.75 39.27 -14.00
CA GLN A 292 15.71 38.34 -13.35
C GLN A 292 16.52 37.52 -14.37
N SER A 293 16.05 37.46 -15.62
CA SER A 293 16.81 36.91 -16.74
C SER A 293 16.59 37.72 -18.01
N ILE A 294 17.62 37.77 -18.86
CA ILE A 294 17.59 38.41 -20.18
C ILE A 294 18.24 37.46 -21.19
N PHE A 295 17.54 37.25 -22.30
CA PHE A 295 18.07 36.54 -23.46
C PHE A 295 18.41 37.51 -24.59
N PHE A 296 19.56 37.32 -25.22
CA PHE A 296 20.04 38.11 -26.35
C PHE A 296 20.35 37.23 -27.56
N ARG A 297 20.21 37.83 -28.76
CA ARG A 297 20.56 37.19 -30.04
C ARG A 297 21.54 38.06 -30.80
N LEU A 298 22.73 37.55 -31.11
CA LEU A 298 23.77 38.34 -31.80
C LEU A 298 23.42 38.65 -33.25
N SER A 299 22.48 37.90 -33.82
CA SER A 299 22.00 38.04 -35.21
C SER A 299 20.86 39.07 -35.37
N GLY A 300 20.38 39.69 -34.29
CA GLY A 300 19.25 40.63 -34.31
C GLY A 300 19.53 41.99 -33.66
N SER A 301 18.48 42.85 -33.63
CA SER A 301 18.56 44.23 -33.11
C SER A 301 18.66 44.31 -31.58
N SER A 302 18.25 43.27 -30.86
CA SER A 302 18.30 43.22 -29.39
C SER A 302 19.68 42.73 -28.92
N LYS A 303 20.66 43.63 -28.91
CA LYS A 303 22.00 43.41 -28.32
C LYS A 303 22.19 44.12 -26.98
N THR A 304 21.26 44.99 -26.60
CA THR A 304 21.30 45.77 -25.36
C THR A 304 19.94 45.71 -24.66
N ALA A 305 19.95 45.65 -23.34
CA ALA A 305 18.76 45.73 -22.51
C ALA A 305 19.05 46.51 -21.24
N ASN A 306 18.13 47.39 -20.87
CA ASN A 306 18.19 48.08 -19.58
C ASN A 306 17.48 47.23 -18.51
N VAL A 307 18.02 47.26 -17.29
CA VAL A 307 17.43 46.70 -16.07
C VAL A 307 17.33 47.81 -15.03
N VAL A 308 16.12 48.07 -14.55
CA VAL A 308 15.89 48.93 -13.39
C VAL A 308 16.13 48.13 -12.10
N LEU A 309 16.96 48.68 -11.21
CA LEU A 309 17.15 48.22 -9.84
C LEU A 309 16.41 49.14 -8.86
N THR A 310 15.57 48.53 -8.03
CA THR A 310 14.74 49.22 -7.04
C THR A 310 15.10 48.78 -5.64
N ALA A 311 15.37 49.75 -4.77
CA ALA A 311 15.55 49.59 -3.33
C ALA A 311 14.21 49.84 -2.61
N SER A 312 13.67 48.79 -1.99
CA SER A 312 12.51 48.90 -1.09
C SER A 312 13.00 49.20 0.32
N TYR A 313 12.44 50.23 0.94
CA TYR A 313 12.72 50.65 2.32
C TYR A 313 11.65 50.11 3.29
N PRO A 314 11.90 50.10 4.61
CA PRO A 314 11.06 49.38 5.57
C PRO A 314 9.64 49.95 5.74
N ASN A 315 9.47 51.22 5.36
CA ASN A 315 8.20 51.94 5.27
C ASN A 315 7.42 51.62 3.98
N SER A 316 7.83 50.61 3.22
CA SER A 316 7.28 50.21 1.92
C SER A 316 7.41 51.27 0.81
N SER A 317 8.31 52.25 0.91
CA SER A 317 8.65 53.11 -0.23
C SER A 317 9.73 52.48 -1.10
N ASP A 318 9.50 52.46 -2.40
CA ASP A 318 10.44 51.99 -3.42
C ASP A 318 11.18 53.17 -4.06
N VAL A 319 12.51 53.07 -4.19
CA VAL A 319 13.35 54.06 -4.86
C VAL A 319 14.18 53.39 -5.95
N ASN A 320 14.20 53.96 -7.15
CA ASN A 320 15.10 53.53 -8.22
C ASN A 320 16.54 53.90 -7.86
N VAL A 321 17.42 52.90 -7.76
CA VAL A 321 18.84 53.02 -7.37
C VAL A 321 19.80 52.53 -8.46
N THR A 322 19.31 52.42 -9.71
CA THR A 322 20.02 51.82 -10.86
C THR A 322 21.38 52.47 -11.14
N GLU A 323 21.47 53.80 -11.05
CA GLU A 323 22.72 54.54 -11.32
C GLU A 323 23.67 54.58 -10.12
N GLN A 324 23.15 54.37 -8.91
CA GLN A 324 23.89 54.42 -7.65
C GLN A 324 24.47 53.05 -7.26
N ALA A 325 23.98 51.98 -7.88
CA ALA A 325 24.44 50.63 -7.66
C ALA A 325 25.74 50.30 -8.42
N THR A 326 26.54 49.44 -7.81
CA THR A 326 27.72 48.83 -8.46
C THR A 326 27.27 47.61 -9.26
N TRP A 327 27.55 47.60 -10.56
CA TRP A 327 27.21 46.51 -11.47
C TRP A 327 28.47 45.77 -11.91
N THR A 328 28.40 44.43 -11.98
CA THR A 328 29.51 43.56 -12.39
C THR A 328 29.00 42.41 -13.26
N SER A 329 29.85 41.86 -14.13
CA SER A 329 29.56 40.66 -14.92
C SER A 329 30.49 39.52 -14.51
N SER A 330 29.95 38.30 -14.40
CA SER A 330 30.78 37.10 -14.22
C SER A 330 31.56 36.70 -15.48
N ASN A 331 31.18 37.20 -16.66
CA ASN A 331 31.86 36.91 -17.91
C ASN A 331 31.67 38.03 -18.95
N GLU A 332 32.53 39.04 -18.91
CA GLU A 332 32.51 40.19 -19.83
C GLU A 332 32.73 39.83 -21.31
N LYS A 333 33.28 38.65 -21.61
CA LYS A 333 33.38 38.17 -23.00
C LYS A 333 32.02 37.78 -23.58
N VAL A 334 31.06 37.42 -22.73
CA VAL A 334 29.68 37.07 -23.11
C VAL A 334 28.76 38.28 -22.98
N ALA A 335 28.78 38.98 -21.83
CA ALA A 335 27.98 40.18 -21.62
C ALA A 335 28.64 41.18 -20.67
N THR A 336 28.58 42.47 -21.02
CA THR A 336 29.05 43.59 -20.19
C THR A 336 27.86 44.34 -19.58
N VAL A 337 28.09 45.11 -18.51
CA VAL A 337 27.08 45.94 -17.87
C VAL A 337 27.64 47.30 -17.48
N PHE A 338 26.86 48.36 -17.70
CA PHE A 338 27.17 49.71 -17.23
C PHE A 338 25.88 50.43 -16.82
N LYS A 339 25.79 50.88 -15.56
CA LYS A 339 24.61 51.57 -14.99
C LYS A 339 23.26 50.88 -15.32
N GLY A 340 23.17 49.57 -15.14
CA GLY A 340 21.97 48.77 -15.45
C GLY A 340 21.71 48.50 -16.94
N GLN A 341 22.48 49.07 -17.87
CA GLN A 341 22.46 48.67 -19.28
C GLN A 341 23.39 47.48 -19.50
N ILE A 342 22.81 46.36 -19.90
CA ILE A 342 23.51 45.12 -20.23
C ILE A 342 23.67 45.02 -21.74
N THR A 343 24.86 44.64 -22.21
CA THR A 343 25.20 44.48 -23.64
C THR A 343 25.74 43.07 -23.91
N ALA A 344 25.20 42.38 -24.91
CA ALA A 344 25.70 41.09 -25.38
C ALA A 344 26.94 41.24 -26.28
N VAL A 345 27.93 40.37 -26.08
CA VAL A 345 29.25 40.40 -26.74
C VAL A 345 29.49 39.14 -27.55
N SER A 346 29.39 37.94 -26.94
CA SER A 346 29.54 36.65 -27.61
C SER A 346 28.57 35.60 -27.07
N ALA A 347 28.37 34.52 -27.82
CA ALA A 347 27.51 33.43 -27.38
C ALA A 347 28.02 32.78 -26.09
N GLY A 348 27.10 32.38 -25.20
CA GLY A 348 27.37 31.83 -23.87
C GLY A 348 26.46 32.43 -22.79
N SER A 349 26.73 32.08 -21.54
CA SER A 349 26.00 32.61 -20.37
C SER A 349 26.92 33.47 -19.48
N ALA A 350 26.33 34.47 -18.86
CA ALA A 350 26.92 35.34 -17.85
C ALA A 350 25.90 35.66 -16.75
N THR A 351 26.39 36.10 -15.59
CA THR A 351 25.55 36.60 -14.49
C THR A 351 25.92 38.04 -14.25
N ILE A 352 24.93 38.93 -14.32
CA ILE A 352 25.08 40.35 -14.01
C ILE A 352 24.65 40.57 -12.57
N LYS A 353 25.58 41.01 -11.72
CA LYS A 353 25.35 41.24 -10.29
C LYS A 353 25.29 42.74 -10.00
N ALA A 354 24.18 43.18 -9.43
CA ALA A 354 23.95 44.54 -8.96
C ALA A 354 24.07 44.60 -7.44
N THR A 355 24.81 45.58 -6.92
CA THR A 355 25.06 45.77 -5.48
C THR A 355 24.69 47.20 -5.09
N TYR A 356 23.84 47.36 -4.09
CA TYR A 356 23.50 48.67 -3.50
C TYR A 356 23.39 48.51 -1.99
N SER A 357 24.05 49.41 -1.25
CA SER A 357 24.34 49.25 0.17
C SER A 357 25.04 47.90 0.43
N ASP A 358 24.60 47.12 1.41
CA ASP A 358 25.08 45.78 1.76
C ASP A 358 24.43 44.64 0.92
N LYS A 359 23.46 44.98 0.05
CA LYS A 359 22.57 44.02 -0.61
C LYS A 359 22.92 43.83 -2.07
N THR A 360 22.68 42.62 -2.56
CA THR A 360 22.99 42.22 -3.93
C THR A 360 21.83 41.47 -4.58
N VAL A 361 21.65 41.65 -5.88
CA VAL A 361 20.73 40.88 -6.71
C VAL A 361 21.40 40.53 -8.03
N GLU A 362 21.01 39.40 -8.61
CA GLU A 362 21.64 38.84 -9.81
C GLU A 362 20.61 38.72 -10.95
N VAL A 363 21.08 38.96 -12.17
CA VAL A 363 20.33 38.82 -13.42
C VAL A 363 21.08 37.82 -14.28
N ALA A 364 20.42 36.71 -14.65
CA ALA A 364 20.97 35.75 -15.59
C ALA A 364 20.95 36.32 -17.01
N VAL A 365 22.06 36.20 -17.73
CA VAL A 365 22.19 36.68 -19.11
C VAL A 365 22.64 35.54 -20.01
N ASP A 366 21.80 35.24 -20.99
CA ASP A 366 22.02 34.19 -21.98
C ASP A 366 22.12 34.81 -23.37
N VAL A 367 23.18 34.46 -24.11
CA VAL A 367 23.46 35.00 -25.45
C VAL A 367 23.58 33.83 -26.43
N ASP A 368 22.64 33.72 -27.37
CA ASP A 368 22.58 32.61 -28.35
C ASP A 368 22.80 31.20 -27.74
N THR A 369 22.38 30.98 -26.48
CA THR A 369 22.48 29.68 -25.80
C THR A 369 21.30 28.79 -26.17
N ALA A 370 21.60 27.61 -26.70
CA ALA A 370 20.59 26.67 -27.15
C ALA A 370 20.01 25.92 -25.95
N ARG A 371 18.68 25.86 -25.82
CA ARG A 371 17.97 25.00 -24.88
C ARG A 371 18.05 23.55 -25.35
N TYR A 372 17.77 23.33 -26.64
CA TYR A 372 17.92 22.05 -27.33
C TYR A 372 18.72 22.23 -28.62
N LEU A 373 19.45 21.19 -29.00
CA LEU A 373 20.10 21.04 -30.30
C LEU A 373 19.63 19.70 -30.86
N ASP A 374 19.10 19.72 -32.08
CA ASP A 374 18.52 18.56 -32.76
C ASP A 374 19.19 18.38 -34.13
N ILE A 375 19.46 17.13 -34.52
CA ILE A 375 20.01 16.80 -35.84
C ILE A 375 18.90 16.15 -36.66
N LYS A 376 18.37 16.92 -37.61
CA LYS A 376 17.20 16.51 -38.38
C LYS A 376 17.45 15.19 -39.11
N ASP A 377 16.45 14.31 -39.07
CA ASP A 377 16.43 13.01 -39.73
C ASP A 377 17.51 12.02 -39.21
N VAL A 378 18.04 12.24 -37.98
CA VAL A 378 18.98 11.36 -37.28
C VAL A 378 18.65 11.27 -35.78
N ASN A 379 18.32 10.06 -35.32
CA ASN A 379 18.17 9.76 -33.88
C ASN A 379 19.54 9.36 -33.30
N ASP A 380 19.78 8.06 -33.06
CA ASP A 380 21.02 7.54 -32.47
C ASP A 380 22.03 7.00 -33.50
N LYS A 381 21.54 6.60 -34.67
CA LYS A 381 22.29 5.92 -35.73
C LYS A 381 21.96 6.45 -37.12
N LEU A 382 22.94 6.37 -38.01
CA LEU A 382 22.81 6.63 -39.45
C LEU A 382 23.59 5.54 -40.23
N ALA A 383 22.94 4.91 -41.20
CA ALA A 383 23.61 3.98 -42.12
C ALA A 383 24.08 4.73 -43.38
N MET A 384 25.30 4.44 -43.82
CA MET A 384 25.90 4.93 -45.07
C MET A 384 26.62 3.77 -45.79
N SER A 385 27.00 3.97 -47.05
CA SER A 385 27.83 3.04 -47.82
C SER A 385 29.00 3.78 -48.47
N VAL A 386 30.12 3.11 -48.74
CA VAL A 386 31.17 3.70 -49.58
C VAL A 386 30.77 3.85 -51.06
N THR A 387 29.60 3.35 -51.46
CA THR A 387 29.09 3.44 -52.85
C THR A 387 27.64 3.93 -52.92
N GLY A 388 27.21 4.40 -54.10
CA GLY A 388 25.84 4.85 -54.35
C GLY A 388 25.45 6.16 -53.64
N ASP A 389 24.15 6.46 -53.65
CA ASP A 389 23.60 7.74 -53.18
C ASP A 389 23.77 7.95 -51.66
N SER A 390 23.96 6.88 -50.89
CA SER A 390 24.23 6.95 -49.44
C SER A 390 25.70 7.19 -49.07
N ARG A 391 26.58 7.39 -50.07
CA ARG A 391 27.99 7.79 -49.85
C ARG A 391 28.14 9.18 -49.25
N THR A 392 27.19 10.08 -49.51
CA THR A 392 27.17 11.44 -48.98
C THR A 392 25.83 11.75 -48.35
N LYS A 393 25.81 12.35 -47.16
CA LYS A 393 24.59 12.77 -46.47
C LYS A 393 24.74 14.18 -45.94
N LYS A 394 23.80 15.06 -46.28
CA LYS A 394 23.66 16.39 -45.66
C LYS A 394 22.68 16.29 -44.50
N LEU A 395 23.06 16.86 -43.37
CA LEU A 395 22.28 16.94 -42.14
C LEU A 395 22.01 18.40 -41.78
N THR A 396 20.90 18.65 -41.09
CA THR A 396 20.55 19.98 -40.58
C THR A 396 20.58 19.97 -39.06
N ALA A 397 21.36 20.86 -38.45
CA ALA A 397 21.32 21.08 -37.00
C ALA A 397 20.38 22.24 -36.69
N ASN A 398 19.33 21.98 -35.91
CA ASN A 398 18.38 22.99 -35.45
C ASN A 398 18.60 23.29 -33.98
N ALA A 399 18.81 24.56 -33.63
CA ALA A 399 18.78 25.02 -32.24
C ALA A 399 17.38 25.51 -31.89
N GLU A 400 16.89 25.13 -30.71
CA GLU A 400 15.77 25.79 -30.04
C GLU A 400 16.34 26.58 -28.85
N TYR A 401 16.10 27.88 -28.81
CA TYR A 401 16.63 28.79 -27.78
C TYR A 401 15.71 28.86 -26.55
N ILE A 402 16.16 29.58 -25.50
CA ILE A 402 15.38 29.72 -24.26
C ILE A 402 14.05 30.46 -24.46
N ASP A 403 13.95 31.33 -25.47
CA ASP A 403 12.73 32.02 -25.90
C ASP A 403 11.81 31.15 -26.78
N ALA A 404 12.08 29.85 -26.87
CA ALA A 404 11.42 28.84 -27.72
C ALA A 404 11.49 29.09 -29.24
N SER A 405 12.23 30.13 -29.68
CA SER A 405 12.47 30.34 -31.10
C SER A 405 13.47 29.33 -31.65
N LYS A 406 13.37 29.04 -32.95
CA LYS A 406 14.20 28.03 -33.64
C LYS A 406 15.05 28.65 -34.73
N GLU A 407 16.21 28.06 -34.98
CA GLU A 407 17.13 28.48 -36.03
C GLU A 407 17.91 27.29 -36.60
N ASP A 408 18.14 27.29 -37.91
CA ASP A 408 19.13 26.42 -38.55
C ASP A 408 20.53 26.93 -38.21
N VAL A 409 21.26 26.12 -37.46
CA VAL A 409 22.61 26.41 -36.97
C VAL A 409 23.65 25.49 -37.60
N THR A 410 23.31 24.79 -38.69
CA THR A 410 24.17 23.77 -39.35
C THR A 410 25.57 24.29 -39.67
N SER A 411 25.67 25.50 -40.20
CA SER A 411 26.93 26.17 -40.55
C SER A 411 27.62 26.86 -39.36
N LYS A 412 26.89 27.07 -38.26
CA LYS A 412 27.40 27.66 -37.00
C LYS A 412 27.87 26.59 -36.00
N ALA A 413 27.38 25.37 -36.14
CA ALA A 413 27.73 24.23 -35.30
C ALA A 413 29.13 23.69 -35.64
N THR A 414 29.86 23.29 -34.60
CA THR A 414 31.12 22.55 -34.76
C THR A 414 30.81 21.07 -34.97
N TRP A 415 31.22 20.52 -36.11
CA TRP A 415 31.05 19.11 -36.43
C TRP A 415 32.38 18.37 -36.34
N THR A 416 32.39 17.18 -35.75
CA THR A 416 33.58 16.32 -35.60
C THR A 416 33.22 14.85 -35.78
N SER A 417 34.17 14.07 -36.29
CA SER A 417 34.07 12.60 -36.40
C SER A 417 35.12 11.96 -35.49
N SER A 418 34.75 10.89 -34.79
CA SER A 418 35.70 10.08 -34.01
C SER A 418 36.67 9.28 -34.90
N ASN A 419 36.34 9.09 -36.18
CA ASN A 419 37.20 8.42 -37.15
C ASN A 419 36.92 8.93 -38.57
N ALA A 420 37.68 9.94 -39.00
CA ALA A 420 37.56 10.57 -40.31
C ALA A 420 37.89 9.64 -41.50
N ASP A 421 38.69 8.58 -41.27
CA ASP A 421 39.01 7.57 -42.28
C ASP A 421 37.80 6.71 -42.67
N ILE A 422 36.79 6.62 -41.80
CA ILE A 422 35.54 5.88 -42.03
C ILE A 422 34.48 6.85 -42.53
N VAL A 423 34.21 7.92 -41.76
CA VAL A 423 33.30 9.02 -42.13
C VAL A 423 33.92 10.37 -41.81
N TYR A 424 34.13 11.18 -42.84
CA TYR A 424 34.46 12.60 -42.69
C TYR A 424 33.18 13.41 -42.50
N VAL A 425 33.26 14.51 -41.75
CA VAL A 425 32.16 15.47 -41.59
C VAL A 425 32.68 16.90 -41.61
N SER A 426 31.98 17.79 -42.31
CA SER A 426 32.22 19.23 -42.29
C SER A 426 30.94 20.00 -42.59
N GLY A 427 30.58 20.99 -41.77
CA GLY A 427 29.40 21.84 -42.01
C GLY A 427 28.07 21.09 -42.17
N GLY A 428 27.90 19.95 -41.50
CA GLY A 428 26.72 19.07 -41.65
C GLY A 428 26.75 18.12 -42.85
N GLU A 429 27.76 18.17 -43.72
CA GLU A 429 27.95 17.23 -44.82
C GLU A 429 28.88 16.09 -44.41
N LEU A 430 28.37 14.85 -44.51
CA LEU A 430 29.06 13.60 -44.18
C LEU A 430 29.47 12.89 -45.47
N ILE A 431 30.67 12.30 -45.48
CA ILE A 431 31.20 11.52 -46.61
C ILE A 431 31.79 10.21 -46.08
N ALA A 432 31.29 9.08 -46.58
CA ALA A 432 31.79 7.74 -46.26
C ALA A 432 33.00 7.36 -47.13
N TYR A 433 34.03 6.79 -46.51
CA TYR A 433 35.32 6.44 -47.15
C TYR A 433 35.72 4.97 -46.99
N LYS A 434 35.51 4.37 -45.82
CA LYS A 434 35.85 2.98 -45.50
C LYS A 434 34.72 2.35 -44.70
N SER A 435 34.59 1.02 -44.77
CA SER A 435 33.67 0.29 -43.90
C SER A 435 34.11 0.38 -42.43
N GLY A 436 33.13 0.33 -41.52
CA GLY A 436 33.33 0.43 -40.08
C GLY A 436 32.34 1.39 -39.42
N THR A 437 32.65 1.84 -38.20
CA THR A 437 31.80 2.76 -37.43
C THR A 437 32.56 4.00 -36.95
N ALA A 438 31.88 5.15 -36.95
CA ALA A 438 32.39 6.41 -36.41
C ALA A 438 31.28 7.16 -35.66
N THR A 439 31.61 7.80 -34.54
CA THR A 439 30.67 8.69 -33.83
C THR A 439 30.84 10.11 -34.36
N ILE A 440 29.75 10.69 -34.86
CA ILE A 440 29.70 12.10 -35.25
C ILE A 440 29.18 12.92 -34.06
N THR A 441 29.86 14.02 -33.76
CA THR A 441 29.44 14.97 -32.72
C THR A 441 29.20 16.34 -33.35
N ALA A 442 28.01 16.90 -33.13
CA ALA A 442 27.65 18.27 -33.48
C ALA A 442 27.52 19.11 -32.21
N ALA A 443 28.14 20.28 -32.17
CA ALA A 443 28.15 21.15 -30.98
C ALA A 443 27.78 22.60 -31.32
N TYR A 444 26.79 23.16 -30.63
CA TYR A 444 26.35 24.54 -30.77
C TYR A 444 25.66 25.05 -29.50
N GLY A 445 25.79 26.35 -29.19
CA GLY A 445 25.04 27.01 -28.11
C GLY A 445 25.21 26.38 -26.72
N GLY A 446 26.34 25.73 -26.44
CA GLY A 446 26.59 24.99 -25.19
C GLY A 446 25.99 23.56 -25.15
N LYS A 447 25.41 23.08 -26.25
CA LYS A 447 24.84 21.72 -26.39
C LYS A 447 25.67 20.88 -27.35
N THR A 448 25.62 19.57 -27.16
CA THR A 448 26.27 18.58 -28.03
C THR A 448 25.32 17.43 -28.34
N VAL A 449 25.14 17.09 -29.61
CA VAL A 449 24.46 15.87 -30.06
C VAL A 449 25.52 14.89 -30.56
N LYS A 450 25.34 13.59 -30.28
CA LYS A 450 26.20 12.52 -30.77
C LYS A 450 25.36 11.38 -31.34
N PHE A 451 25.75 10.90 -32.51
CA PHE A 451 25.14 9.74 -33.16
C PHE A 451 26.22 8.87 -33.81
N THR A 452 25.93 7.59 -34.02
CA THR A 452 26.86 6.64 -34.65
C THR A 452 26.55 6.50 -36.14
N VAL A 453 27.55 6.65 -36.99
CA VAL A 453 27.46 6.31 -38.40
C VAL A 453 28.09 4.95 -38.64
N SER A 454 27.33 4.04 -39.23
CA SER A 454 27.81 2.74 -39.70
C SER A 454 27.97 2.79 -41.22
N VAL A 455 29.17 2.50 -41.71
CA VAL A 455 29.47 2.42 -43.14
C VAL A 455 29.65 0.97 -43.53
N ASP A 456 28.77 0.43 -44.37
CA ASP A 456 28.79 -0.96 -44.84
C ASP A 456 28.98 -2.02 -43.71
N VAL A 457 28.52 -1.70 -42.50
CA VAL A 457 28.44 -2.63 -41.36
C VAL A 457 26.96 -2.90 -41.08
N PRO A 458 26.49 -4.16 -41.16
CA PRO A 458 25.09 -4.46 -40.89
C PRO A 458 24.77 -4.39 -39.39
N ASP A 459 23.56 -3.93 -39.07
CA ASP A 459 23.04 -3.93 -37.71
C ASP A 459 22.79 -5.35 -37.18
N LYS A 460 22.42 -6.28 -38.07
CA LYS A 460 22.08 -7.67 -37.74
C LYS A 460 22.16 -8.58 -38.98
N TYR A 461 22.40 -9.87 -38.75
CA TYR A 461 22.17 -10.96 -39.71
C TYR A 461 20.95 -11.79 -39.33
N GLU A 462 20.18 -12.27 -40.30
CA GLU A 462 19.07 -13.22 -40.09
C GLU A 462 18.86 -14.17 -41.27
N MET A 463 18.09 -15.23 -41.05
CA MET A 463 17.63 -16.13 -42.12
C MET A 463 16.37 -15.56 -42.78
N ASP A 464 16.22 -15.73 -44.09
CA ASP A 464 15.00 -15.37 -44.85
C ASP A 464 13.73 -16.09 -44.38
N LYS A 465 13.88 -17.26 -43.73
CA LYS A 465 12.78 -18.04 -43.16
C LYS A 465 13.15 -18.69 -41.83
N LYS A 466 12.12 -19.03 -41.04
CA LYS A 466 12.26 -19.61 -39.68
C LYS A 466 12.21 -21.15 -39.63
N LYS A 467 11.70 -21.79 -40.68
CA LYS A 467 11.67 -23.25 -40.90
C LYS A 467 11.77 -23.50 -42.40
N ALA A 468 12.21 -24.69 -42.80
CA ALA A 468 12.04 -25.16 -44.18
C ALA A 468 11.54 -26.61 -44.22
N THR A 469 10.73 -26.90 -45.22
CA THR A 469 10.22 -28.23 -45.56
C THR A 469 10.76 -28.64 -46.91
N VAL A 470 11.05 -29.93 -47.07
CA VAL A 470 11.53 -30.47 -48.34
C VAL A 470 11.13 -31.93 -48.50
N ALA A 471 10.73 -32.34 -49.71
CA ALA A 471 10.48 -33.74 -50.02
C ALA A 471 11.79 -34.54 -50.02
N VAL A 472 11.72 -35.87 -49.84
CA VAL A 472 12.87 -36.75 -50.08
C VAL A 472 13.25 -36.66 -51.57
N GLY A 473 14.52 -36.38 -51.86
CA GLY A 473 15.04 -36.08 -53.20
C GLY A 473 14.76 -34.65 -53.70
N GLY A 474 14.03 -33.82 -52.94
CA GLY A 474 13.73 -32.43 -53.28
C GLY A 474 14.80 -31.45 -52.77
N THR A 475 14.71 -30.20 -53.23
CA THR A 475 15.61 -29.10 -52.84
C THR A 475 14.84 -27.84 -52.43
N THR A 476 15.37 -27.09 -51.47
CA THR A 476 14.92 -25.73 -51.09
C THR A 476 16.13 -24.87 -50.75
N SER A 477 16.12 -23.56 -50.97
CA SER A 477 17.26 -22.68 -50.61
C SER A 477 16.95 -21.83 -49.40
N ALA A 478 17.93 -21.59 -48.54
CA ALA A 478 17.88 -20.64 -47.43
C ALA A 478 18.86 -19.50 -47.68
N LYS A 479 18.50 -18.29 -47.25
CA LYS A 479 19.33 -17.10 -47.43
C LYS A 479 19.71 -16.47 -46.09
N VAL A 480 20.94 -16.00 -45.99
CA VAL A 480 21.37 -15.09 -44.93
C VAL A 480 21.26 -13.65 -45.42
N LEU A 481 20.48 -12.85 -44.71
CA LEU A 481 20.28 -11.43 -44.99
C LEU A 481 21.04 -10.58 -43.98
N ALA A 482 21.89 -9.69 -44.47
CA ALA A 482 22.53 -8.63 -43.70
C ALA A 482 21.64 -7.38 -43.74
N LEU A 483 21.21 -6.88 -42.58
CA LEU A 483 20.31 -5.72 -42.45
C LEU A 483 21.12 -4.43 -42.20
N TYR A 484 20.81 -3.38 -42.96
CA TYR A 484 21.42 -2.05 -42.88
C TYR A 484 20.29 -1.02 -42.76
N GLY A 485 19.86 -0.73 -41.52
CA GLY A 485 18.60 -0.02 -41.27
C GLY A 485 17.40 -0.69 -41.98
N GLU A 486 16.70 0.07 -42.81
CA GLU A 486 15.52 -0.37 -43.58
C GLU A 486 15.86 -1.21 -44.84
N THR A 487 17.15 -1.40 -45.16
CA THR A 487 17.59 -2.14 -46.35
C THR A 487 18.25 -3.46 -45.98
N SER A 488 18.24 -4.44 -46.89
CA SER A 488 18.91 -5.72 -46.69
C SER A 488 19.72 -6.14 -47.92
N LYS A 489 20.79 -6.90 -47.66
CA LYS A 489 21.65 -7.51 -48.69
C LYS A 489 21.70 -9.02 -48.45
N ASP A 490 21.54 -9.79 -49.52
CA ASP A 490 21.83 -11.22 -49.52
C ASP A 490 23.34 -11.45 -49.40
N VAL A 491 23.76 -12.18 -48.37
CA VAL A 491 25.15 -12.50 -48.03
C VAL A 491 25.32 -14.01 -47.82
N SER A 492 24.47 -14.82 -48.46
CA SER A 492 24.44 -16.27 -48.29
C SER A 492 25.73 -16.97 -48.75
N GLU A 493 26.43 -16.40 -49.73
CA GLU A 493 27.74 -16.89 -50.20
C GLU A 493 28.90 -16.49 -49.28
N ASP A 494 28.73 -15.48 -48.43
CA ASP A 494 29.70 -15.07 -47.39
C ASP A 494 29.60 -15.95 -46.12
N ALA A 495 28.56 -16.79 -46.04
CA ALA A 495 28.27 -17.65 -44.88
C ALA A 495 28.80 -19.08 -45.05
N THR A 496 29.36 -19.65 -43.99
CA THR A 496 29.72 -21.08 -43.94
C THR A 496 28.51 -21.90 -43.48
N TRP A 497 28.05 -22.82 -44.33
CA TRP A 497 26.88 -23.67 -44.09
C TRP A 497 27.26 -25.05 -43.54
N SER A 498 26.39 -25.65 -42.73
CA SER A 498 26.51 -27.04 -42.27
C SER A 498 25.16 -27.64 -41.86
N SER A 499 25.05 -28.97 -41.85
CA SER A 499 23.86 -29.69 -41.38
C SER A 499 24.13 -30.47 -40.09
N SER A 500 23.14 -30.53 -39.19
CA SER A 500 23.18 -31.41 -38.03
C SER A 500 23.01 -32.90 -38.38
N SER A 501 22.56 -33.22 -39.60
CA SER A 501 22.39 -34.60 -40.08
C SER A 501 22.27 -34.62 -41.61
N GLU A 502 23.41 -34.75 -42.29
CA GLU A 502 23.48 -34.84 -43.76
C GLU A 502 22.66 -36.02 -44.31
N LYS A 503 22.61 -37.14 -43.58
CA LYS A 503 21.76 -38.30 -43.92
C LYS A 503 20.25 -38.00 -43.97
N ILE A 504 19.83 -36.85 -43.44
CA ILE A 504 18.44 -36.38 -43.47
C ILE A 504 18.34 -35.19 -44.44
N ALA A 505 19.17 -34.16 -44.26
CA ALA A 505 19.26 -33.02 -45.17
C ALA A 505 20.71 -32.55 -45.33
N GLU A 506 21.17 -32.44 -46.57
CA GLU A 506 22.46 -31.83 -46.93
C GLU A 506 22.27 -30.33 -47.22
N VAL A 507 23.34 -29.53 -47.11
CA VAL A 507 23.35 -28.11 -47.52
C VAL A 507 24.66 -27.77 -48.22
N ASP A 508 24.58 -27.02 -49.32
CA ASP A 508 25.74 -26.56 -50.07
C ASP A 508 26.27 -25.19 -49.59
N SER A 509 27.36 -24.72 -50.19
CA SER A 509 27.99 -23.43 -49.85
C SER A 509 27.18 -22.19 -50.29
N LYS A 510 26.01 -22.37 -50.92
CA LYS A 510 25.10 -21.30 -51.34
C LYS A 510 23.78 -21.33 -50.55
N GLY A 511 23.68 -22.19 -49.53
CA GLY A 511 22.46 -22.37 -48.74
C GLY A 511 21.38 -23.21 -49.44
N VAL A 512 21.70 -23.95 -50.50
CA VAL A 512 20.77 -24.90 -51.13
C VAL A 512 20.75 -26.18 -50.30
N ILE A 513 19.57 -26.54 -49.82
CA ILE A 513 19.30 -27.65 -48.91
C ILE A 513 18.61 -28.77 -49.69
N THR A 514 19.18 -29.97 -49.64
CA THR A 514 18.66 -31.18 -50.33
C THR A 514 18.12 -32.17 -49.30
N GLY A 515 16.88 -32.63 -49.47
CA GLY A 515 16.27 -33.65 -48.61
C GLY A 515 16.76 -35.05 -48.98
N VAL A 516 17.48 -35.72 -48.08
CA VAL A 516 18.08 -37.04 -48.33
C VAL A 516 17.21 -38.20 -47.83
N ALA A 517 16.62 -38.08 -46.63
CA ALA A 517 15.75 -39.11 -46.05
C ALA A 517 14.75 -38.52 -45.05
N THR A 518 13.64 -39.22 -44.81
CA THR A 518 12.59 -38.75 -43.88
C THR A 518 13.15 -38.52 -42.46
N GLY A 519 13.00 -37.31 -41.94
CA GLY A 519 13.62 -36.94 -40.66
C GLY A 519 13.56 -35.44 -40.35
N LYS A 520 14.24 -35.03 -39.27
CA LYS A 520 14.52 -33.62 -38.95
C LYS A 520 16.02 -33.37 -38.93
N ALA A 521 16.43 -32.24 -39.49
CA ALA A 521 17.80 -31.72 -39.44
C ALA A 521 17.76 -30.24 -39.02
N THR A 522 18.90 -29.68 -38.62
CA THR A 522 19.08 -28.24 -38.44
C THR A 522 20.24 -27.79 -39.30
N ILE A 523 19.94 -26.88 -40.23
CA ILE A 523 20.92 -26.23 -41.07
C ILE A 523 21.45 -25.01 -40.31
N THR A 524 22.77 -24.85 -40.31
CA THR A 524 23.46 -23.77 -39.58
C THR A 524 24.29 -22.95 -40.56
N ALA A 525 24.09 -21.64 -40.55
CA ALA A 525 24.93 -20.69 -41.28
C ALA A 525 25.77 -19.88 -40.29
N LYS A 526 27.08 -19.75 -40.55
CA LYS A 526 28.00 -18.92 -39.77
C LYS A 526 28.54 -17.79 -40.62
N ILE A 527 28.37 -16.55 -40.18
CA ILE A 527 28.83 -15.34 -40.86
C ILE A 527 29.40 -14.37 -39.82
N GLU A 528 30.59 -13.83 -40.04
CA GLU A 528 31.30 -12.91 -39.12
C GLU A 528 31.27 -13.32 -37.63
N GLY A 529 31.41 -14.63 -37.35
CA GLY A 529 31.35 -15.18 -35.99
C GLY A 529 29.95 -15.24 -35.36
N LYS A 530 28.91 -14.75 -36.04
CA LYS A 530 27.50 -15.02 -35.71
C LYS A 530 27.10 -16.41 -36.21
N THR A 531 26.14 -17.02 -35.53
CA THR A 531 25.56 -18.31 -35.89
C THR A 531 24.06 -18.17 -36.04
N LEU A 532 23.52 -18.59 -37.18
CA LEU A 532 22.11 -18.62 -37.52
C LEU A 532 21.70 -20.07 -37.76
N THR A 533 20.48 -20.43 -37.38
CA THR A 533 19.96 -21.80 -37.50
C THR A 533 18.60 -21.84 -38.17
N LEU A 534 18.39 -22.87 -38.99
CA LEU A 534 17.16 -23.16 -39.71
C LEU A 534 16.77 -24.62 -39.49
N PRO A 535 15.68 -24.90 -38.74
CA PRO A 535 15.09 -26.23 -38.66
C PRO A 535 14.57 -26.68 -40.03
N VAL A 536 14.91 -27.90 -40.43
CA VAL A 536 14.50 -28.53 -41.69
C VAL A 536 13.79 -29.85 -41.42
N GLU A 537 12.60 -30.01 -41.99
CA GLU A 537 11.81 -31.24 -41.94
C GLU A 537 11.75 -31.86 -43.33
N VAL A 538 12.22 -33.11 -43.43
CA VAL A 538 12.35 -33.84 -44.69
C VAL A 538 11.34 -34.96 -44.74
N GLY A 539 10.52 -35.01 -45.79
CA GLY A 539 9.58 -36.11 -46.04
C GLY A 539 8.57 -36.39 -44.90
N MET A 540 8.33 -35.42 -44.02
CA MET A 540 7.41 -35.55 -42.89
C MET A 540 6.01 -35.03 -43.25
N ALA A 541 4.98 -35.78 -42.89
CA ALA A 541 3.60 -35.31 -42.95
C ALA A 541 3.19 -34.65 -41.63
N SER A 542 2.58 -33.47 -41.71
CA SER A 542 1.92 -32.78 -40.61
C SER A 542 0.58 -33.42 -40.25
N GLY A 543 -0.13 -33.98 -41.25
CA GLY A 543 -1.40 -34.68 -41.11
C GLY A 543 -1.46 -35.93 -41.99
N LEU A 544 -2.32 -36.88 -41.62
CA LEU A 544 -2.51 -38.14 -42.33
C LEU A 544 -3.98 -38.53 -42.28
N GLU A 545 -4.59 -38.71 -43.44
CA GLU A 545 -6.02 -38.99 -43.61
C GLU A 545 -6.22 -40.20 -44.52
N ALA A 546 -7.21 -41.03 -44.20
CA ALA A 546 -7.64 -42.15 -45.02
C ALA A 546 -9.02 -41.83 -45.60
N ASP A 547 -9.24 -42.15 -46.88
CA ASP A 547 -10.52 -41.97 -47.56
C ASP A 547 -11.68 -42.72 -46.88
N VAL A 548 -11.39 -43.87 -46.26
CA VAL A 548 -12.32 -44.61 -45.40
C VAL A 548 -11.66 -45.04 -44.08
N ASN A 549 -12.43 -44.93 -42.98
CA ASN A 549 -11.99 -45.33 -41.63
C ASN A 549 -12.71 -46.59 -41.08
N PHE A 550 -13.74 -47.07 -41.78
CA PHE A 550 -14.49 -48.29 -41.49
C PHE A 550 -14.75 -49.03 -42.80
N VAL A 551 -14.44 -50.32 -42.84
CA VAL A 551 -14.52 -51.17 -44.03
C VAL A 551 -15.23 -52.47 -43.68
N VAL A 552 -16.28 -52.83 -44.42
CA VAL A 552 -16.96 -54.13 -44.29
C VAL A 552 -16.69 -54.95 -45.55
N LEU A 553 -16.34 -56.22 -45.37
CA LEU A 553 -15.98 -57.15 -46.44
C LEU A 553 -16.67 -58.50 -46.24
N SER A 554 -16.95 -59.21 -47.32
CA SER A 554 -17.11 -60.65 -47.29
C SER A 554 -15.76 -61.36 -47.42
N ALA A 555 -15.68 -62.64 -47.03
CA ALA A 555 -14.47 -63.42 -47.20
C ALA A 555 -14.01 -63.49 -48.67
N LYS A 556 -12.73 -63.21 -48.90
CA LYS A 556 -12.02 -63.01 -50.18
C LYS A 556 -12.35 -61.70 -50.92
N GLU A 557 -13.19 -60.84 -50.37
CA GLU A 557 -13.40 -59.50 -50.91
C GLU A 557 -12.22 -58.58 -50.56
N THR A 558 -11.97 -57.57 -51.41
CA THR A 558 -10.86 -56.63 -51.26
C THR A 558 -11.34 -55.20 -51.41
N GLN A 559 -10.94 -54.31 -50.50
CA GLN A 559 -11.14 -52.87 -50.61
C GLN A 559 -9.79 -52.16 -50.61
N THR A 560 -9.61 -51.18 -51.49
CA THR A 560 -8.44 -50.29 -51.44
C THR A 560 -8.78 -49.08 -50.59
N VAL A 561 -7.84 -48.67 -49.73
CA VAL A 561 -7.89 -47.42 -48.97
C VAL A 561 -6.81 -46.49 -49.53
N ILE A 562 -7.19 -45.27 -49.88
CA ILE A 562 -6.26 -44.20 -50.27
C ILE A 562 -5.86 -43.42 -49.01
N LEU A 563 -4.56 -43.30 -48.80
CA LEU A 563 -3.96 -42.58 -47.69
C LEU A 563 -3.32 -41.29 -48.18
N THR A 564 -3.85 -40.15 -47.73
CA THR A 564 -3.35 -38.81 -48.08
C THR A 564 -2.52 -38.26 -46.93
N GLY A 565 -1.27 -37.90 -47.21
CA GLY A 565 -0.39 -37.18 -46.30
C GLY A 565 -0.38 -35.70 -46.64
N THR A 566 -0.52 -34.85 -45.63
CA THR A 566 -0.44 -33.38 -45.76
C THR A 566 0.87 -32.90 -45.17
N ASP A 567 1.62 -32.05 -45.88
CA ASP A 567 2.85 -31.44 -45.36
C ASP A 567 2.58 -30.26 -44.40
N SER A 568 3.63 -29.61 -43.88
CA SER A 568 3.47 -28.53 -42.90
C SER A 568 2.94 -27.20 -43.47
N ASP A 569 2.79 -27.14 -44.80
CA ASP A 569 2.44 -25.95 -45.57
C ASP A 569 1.09 -26.15 -46.30
N GLY A 570 0.44 -27.29 -46.07
CA GLY A 570 -0.92 -27.62 -46.51
C GLY A 570 -1.00 -28.43 -47.82
N ASN A 571 0.13 -28.76 -48.44
CA ASN A 571 0.12 -29.54 -49.68
C ASN A 571 -0.17 -31.01 -49.37
N THR A 572 -1.02 -31.64 -50.19
CA THR A 572 -1.40 -33.04 -50.04
C THR A 572 -0.68 -33.93 -51.06
N LYS A 573 -0.38 -35.17 -50.66
CA LYS A 573 0.18 -36.21 -51.52
C LYS A 573 -0.48 -37.56 -51.19
N ASP A 574 -0.79 -38.36 -52.20
CA ASP A 574 -1.04 -39.79 -52.02
C ASP A 574 0.25 -40.46 -51.51
N VAL A 575 0.16 -41.08 -50.33
CA VAL A 575 1.24 -41.80 -49.64
C VAL A 575 0.87 -43.27 -49.40
N THR A 576 -0.18 -43.78 -50.06
CA THR A 576 -0.71 -45.15 -49.89
C THR A 576 0.36 -46.23 -50.09
N ALA A 577 1.22 -46.05 -51.09
CA ALA A 577 2.31 -46.98 -51.40
C ALA A 577 3.58 -46.76 -50.56
N ASP A 578 3.77 -45.55 -50.03
CA ASP A 578 4.93 -45.13 -49.23
C ASP A 578 4.76 -45.43 -47.73
N ALA A 579 3.50 -45.55 -47.28
CA ALA A 579 3.15 -45.82 -45.88
C ALA A 579 3.39 -47.27 -45.45
N THR A 580 3.69 -47.45 -44.17
CA THR A 580 3.80 -48.77 -43.53
C THR A 580 2.43 -49.21 -43.04
N TRP A 581 1.94 -50.35 -43.52
CA TRP A 581 0.63 -50.90 -43.17
C TRP A 581 0.77 -52.13 -42.27
N LYS A 582 -0.12 -52.26 -41.27
CA LYS A 582 -0.12 -53.37 -40.32
C LYS A 582 -1.54 -53.78 -39.93
N SER A 583 -1.85 -55.07 -40.03
CA SER A 583 -3.08 -55.64 -39.48
C SER A 583 -2.90 -56.08 -38.02
N SER A 584 -3.91 -55.84 -37.18
CA SER A 584 -4.01 -56.41 -35.84
C SER A 584 -4.35 -57.91 -35.85
N ASN A 585 -4.93 -58.41 -36.95
CA ASN A 585 -5.28 -59.82 -37.12
C ASN A 585 -5.41 -60.20 -38.61
N ALA A 586 -4.27 -60.52 -39.25
CA ALA A 586 -4.20 -60.90 -40.66
C ALA A 586 -5.08 -62.12 -41.03
N ARG A 587 -5.44 -62.98 -40.05
CA ARG A 587 -6.37 -64.10 -40.29
C ARG A 587 -7.81 -63.65 -40.54
N VAL A 588 -8.20 -62.48 -40.01
CA VAL A 588 -9.50 -61.86 -40.27
C VAL A 588 -9.42 -60.94 -41.48
N ALA A 589 -8.49 -59.97 -41.47
CA ALA A 589 -8.24 -59.11 -42.62
C ALA A 589 -6.75 -58.80 -42.73
N ASP A 590 -6.16 -59.02 -43.92
CA ASP A 590 -4.77 -58.67 -44.23
C ASP A 590 -4.70 -57.35 -45.01
N VAL A 591 -3.53 -56.71 -45.05
CA VAL A 591 -3.32 -55.44 -45.78
C VAL A 591 -1.97 -55.41 -46.49
N LYS A 592 -1.98 -54.95 -47.75
CA LYS A 592 -0.76 -54.78 -48.54
C LYS A 592 -0.85 -53.53 -49.42
N LYS A 593 -0.04 -52.50 -49.11
CA LYS A 593 0.01 -51.21 -49.83
C LYS A 593 -1.39 -50.59 -50.03
N GLY A 594 -2.13 -50.41 -48.94
CA GLY A 594 -3.51 -49.86 -48.95
C GLY A 594 -4.61 -50.84 -49.36
N VAL A 595 -4.30 -51.99 -49.97
CA VAL A 595 -5.32 -53.00 -50.32
C VAL A 595 -5.58 -53.91 -49.12
N ILE A 596 -6.78 -53.81 -48.54
CA ILE A 596 -7.29 -54.65 -47.45
C ILE A 596 -8.02 -55.85 -48.05
N THR A 597 -7.71 -57.07 -47.59
CA THR A 597 -8.34 -58.33 -48.01
C THR A 597 -9.03 -59.01 -46.84
N GLY A 598 -10.34 -59.29 -46.96
CA GLY A 598 -11.09 -60.05 -45.97
C GLY A 598 -10.78 -61.55 -46.08
N ASN A 599 -10.39 -62.19 -44.99
CA ASN A 599 -9.89 -63.58 -44.98
C ASN A 599 -10.79 -64.55 -44.20
N SER A 600 -11.37 -64.14 -43.07
CA SER A 600 -12.25 -64.96 -42.24
C SER A 600 -13.13 -64.08 -41.36
N SER A 601 -14.29 -64.59 -40.94
CA SER A 601 -15.26 -63.78 -40.21
C SER A 601 -14.73 -63.27 -38.86
N GLY A 602 -14.99 -62.00 -38.55
CA GLY A 602 -14.51 -61.34 -37.33
C GLY A 602 -14.22 -59.85 -37.53
N LYS A 603 -13.46 -59.28 -36.58
CA LYS A 603 -13.01 -57.88 -36.63
C LYS A 603 -11.48 -57.79 -36.59
N ALA A 604 -10.92 -56.83 -37.32
CA ALA A 604 -9.50 -56.48 -37.32
C ALA A 604 -9.34 -54.96 -37.44
N ASN A 605 -8.21 -54.44 -36.96
CA ASN A 605 -7.82 -53.05 -37.17
C ASN A 605 -6.61 -53.01 -38.09
N ILE A 606 -6.65 -52.14 -39.09
CA ILE A 606 -5.55 -51.84 -40.01
C ILE A 606 -4.95 -50.50 -39.62
N THR A 607 -3.69 -50.49 -39.19
CA THR A 607 -2.95 -49.27 -38.88
C THR A 607 -2.04 -48.92 -40.05
N ALA A 608 -2.07 -47.66 -40.49
CA ALA A 608 -1.17 -47.10 -41.49
C ALA A 608 -0.30 -46.01 -40.86
N GLU A 609 1.00 -46.02 -41.16
CA GLU A 609 1.99 -45.09 -40.60
C GLU A 609 2.80 -44.42 -41.72
N TYR A 610 2.88 -43.08 -41.70
CA TYR A 610 3.69 -42.30 -42.64
C TYR A 610 4.28 -41.06 -41.94
N GLY A 611 5.60 -40.86 -42.07
CA GLY A 611 6.32 -39.87 -41.27
C GLY A 611 6.18 -40.17 -39.77
N SER A 612 5.74 -39.19 -38.98
CA SER A 612 5.40 -39.37 -37.56
C SER A 612 3.92 -39.68 -37.30
N GLN A 613 3.08 -39.72 -38.34
CA GLN A 613 1.63 -39.83 -38.22
C GLN A 613 1.15 -41.27 -38.36
N LYS A 614 0.04 -41.58 -37.68
CA LYS A 614 -0.60 -42.91 -37.70
C LYS A 614 -2.12 -42.76 -37.77
N ILE A 615 -2.77 -43.56 -38.61
CA ILE A 615 -4.22 -43.70 -38.64
C ILE A 615 -4.62 -45.17 -38.48
N THR A 616 -5.81 -45.43 -37.94
CA THR A 616 -6.34 -46.79 -37.77
C THR A 616 -7.72 -46.90 -38.39
N ILE A 617 -7.91 -47.95 -39.18
CA ILE A 617 -9.10 -48.26 -39.96
C ILE A 617 -9.68 -49.55 -39.39
N GLN A 618 -10.96 -49.52 -39.05
CA GLN A 618 -11.67 -50.69 -38.53
C GLN A 618 -12.17 -51.55 -39.69
N VAL A 619 -11.96 -52.86 -39.61
CA VAL A 619 -12.38 -53.82 -40.64
C VAL A 619 -13.25 -54.91 -40.02
N GLU A 620 -14.43 -55.11 -40.59
CA GLU A 620 -15.33 -56.19 -40.23
C GLU A 620 -15.51 -57.14 -41.42
N VAL A 621 -15.31 -58.44 -41.20
CA VAL A 621 -15.44 -59.45 -42.25
C VAL A 621 -16.60 -60.39 -41.89
N ASP A 622 -17.59 -60.50 -42.77
CA ASP A 622 -18.80 -61.33 -42.61
C ASP A 622 -19.44 -61.23 -41.19
N VAL A 623 -19.46 -60.03 -40.60
CA VAL A 623 -20.03 -59.77 -39.26
C VAL A 623 -21.53 -59.49 -39.36
N ILE A 624 -22.33 -60.35 -38.72
CA ILE A 624 -23.79 -60.35 -38.88
C ILE A 624 -24.46 -59.53 -37.77
N SER A 625 -25.21 -58.50 -38.18
CA SER A 625 -25.99 -57.64 -37.31
C SER A 625 -27.31 -58.32 -36.88
N ARG A 626 -28.14 -58.74 -37.86
CA ARG A 626 -29.38 -59.49 -37.62
C ARG A 626 -29.60 -60.57 -38.68
N ILE A 627 -30.49 -61.52 -38.40
CA ILE A 627 -31.08 -62.40 -39.42
C ILE A 627 -32.60 -62.30 -39.33
N GLU A 628 -33.26 -62.37 -40.49
CA GLU A 628 -34.69 -62.13 -40.64
C GLU A 628 -35.27 -63.16 -41.61
N ALA A 629 -36.49 -63.64 -41.34
CA ALA A 629 -37.18 -64.60 -42.20
C ALA A 629 -38.19 -63.87 -43.09
N SER A 630 -38.44 -64.38 -44.30
CA SER A 630 -39.36 -63.76 -45.27
C SER A 630 -40.79 -63.60 -44.74
N GLU A 631 -41.20 -64.44 -43.78
CA GLU A 631 -42.49 -64.36 -43.12
C GLU A 631 -42.33 -64.59 -41.60
N PRO A 632 -42.95 -63.76 -40.73
CA PRO A 632 -42.82 -63.89 -39.27
C PRO A 632 -43.73 -64.97 -38.67
N ALA A 633 -44.79 -65.37 -39.38
CA ALA A 633 -45.70 -66.43 -38.99
C ALA A 633 -46.36 -67.07 -40.23
N LEU A 634 -46.72 -68.35 -40.10
CA LEU A 634 -47.36 -69.17 -41.12
C LEU A 634 -48.69 -69.73 -40.60
N SER A 635 -49.70 -69.78 -41.46
CA SER A 635 -50.97 -70.49 -41.23
C SER A 635 -51.23 -71.39 -42.44
N LEU A 636 -51.16 -72.71 -42.25
CA LEU A 636 -51.19 -73.70 -43.34
C LEU A 636 -52.25 -74.78 -43.09
N LYS A 637 -52.64 -75.51 -44.15
CA LYS A 637 -53.46 -76.72 -44.02
C LYS A 637 -52.57 -77.96 -44.04
N SER A 638 -53.03 -79.06 -43.43
CA SER A 638 -52.30 -80.34 -43.49
C SER A 638 -52.08 -80.75 -44.95
N GLY A 639 -50.81 -81.01 -45.30
CA GLY A 639 -50.38 -81.33 -46.66
C GLY A 639 -49.65 -80.18 -47.37
N ASP A 640 -49.94 -78.92 -47.03
CA ASP A 640 -49.37 -77.74 -47.67
C ASP A 640 -47.85 -77.65 -47.48
N SER A 641 -47.18 -76.92 -48.38
CA SER A 641 -45.76 -76.60 -48.26
C SER A 641 -45.46 -75.19 -48.74
N VAL A 642 -44.58 -74.49 -48.03
CA VAL A 642 -44.14 -73.12 -48.31
C VAL A 642 -42.62 -73.03 -48.18
N ASP A 643 -41.99 -72.19 -48.99
CA ASP A 643 -40.54 -71.96 -48.95
C ASP A 643 -40.24 -70.64 -48.23
N LEU A 644 -39.67 -70.72 -47.02
CA LEU A 644 -39.17 -69.56 -46.27
C LEU A 644 -37.75 -69.20 -46.73
N LYS A 645 -37.51 -67.91 -46.97
CA LYS A 645 -36.14 -67.37 -47.07
C LYS A 645 -35.67 -66.82 -45.74
N VAL A 646 -34.35 -66.83 -45.52
CA VAL A 646 -33.71 -66.12 -44.40
C VAL A 646 -32.58 -65.27 -44.94
N THR A 647 -32.63 -63.99 -44.60
CA THR A 647 -31.65 -62.98 -44.97
C THR A 647 -30.84 -62.59 -43.74
N ALA A 648 -29.52 -62.51 -43.89
CA ALA A 648 -28.63 -61.90 -42.91
C ALA A 648 -28.32 -60.47 -43.32
N THR A 649 -28.48 -59.51 -42.41
CA THR A 649 -27.98 -58.15 -42.56
C THR A 649 -26.63 -58.04 -41.87
N LEU A 650 -25.60 -57.61 -42.60
CA LEU A 650 -24.27 -57.32 -42.08
C LEU A 650 -24.26 -55.97 -41.30
N SER A 651 -23.11 -55.60 -40.74
CA SER A 651 -22.97 -54.36 -39.95
C SER A 651 -23.06 -53.07 -40.76
N ASP A 652 -22.75 -53.11 -42.06
CA ASP A 652 -22.95 -52.02 -43.03
C ASP A 652 -24.41 -51.87 -43.50
N GLY A 653 -25.32 -52.75 -43.05
CA GLY A 653 -26.70 -52.81 -43.52
C GLY A 653 -26.88 -53.59 -44.84
N SER A 654 -25.81 -54.09 -45.46
CA SER A 654 -25.92 -54.93 -46.66
C SER A 654 -26.50 -56.30 -46.33
N GLU A 655 -27.25 -56.85 -47.27
CA GLU A 655 -28.01 -58.09 -47.06
C GLU A 655 -27.43 -59.27 -47.84
N ARG A 656 -27.61 -60.48 -47.29
CA ARG A 656 -27.15 -61.75 -47.85
C ARG A 656 -28.19 -62.84 -47.62
N ASP A 657 -28.60 -63.55 -48.66
CA ASP A 657 -29.42 -64.76 -48.50
C ASP A 657 -28.59 -65.87 -47.84
N ILE A 658 -29.08 -66.40 -46.73
CA ILE A 658 -28.45 -67.47 -45.93
C ILE A 658 -29.35 -68.70 -45.81
N THR A 659 -30.44 -68.80 -46.58
CA THR A 659 -31.48 -69.83 -46.45
C THR A 659 -30.92 -71.26 -46.46
N ASP A 660 -30.02 -71.56 -47.39
CA ASP A 660 -29.32 -72.84 -47.50
C ASP A 660 -28.19 -73.06 -46.47
N LYS A 661 -27.68 -71.97 -45.87
CA LYS A 661 -26.58 -71.97 -44.91
C LYS A 661 -27.06 -72.02 -43.45
N ALA A 662 -28.34 -71.73 -43.21
CA ALA A 662 -28.95 -71.74 -41.89
C ALA A 662 -29.28 -73.17 -41.41
N GLU A 663 -29.09 -73.41 -40.12
CA GLU A 663 -29.57 -74.59 -39.41
C GLU A 663 -31.09 -74.44 -39.18
N TRP A 664 -31.90 -75.35 -39.73
CA TRP A 664 -33.36 -75.32 -39.61
C TRP A 664 -33.89 -76.35 -38.61
N LYS A 665 -34.87 -75.97 -37.79
CA LYS A 665 -35.51 -76.84 -36.79
C LYS A 665 -37.01 -76.57 -36.66
N THR A 666 -37.80 -77.63 -36.51
CA THR A 666 -39.22 -77.57 -36.08
C THR A 666 -39.33 -77.90 -34.59
N SER A 667 -40.23 -77.22 -33.87
CA SER A 667 -40.55 -77.57 -32.47
C SER A 667 -41.42 -78.82 -32.34
N SER A 668 -42.09 -79.25 -33.42
CA SER A 668 -42.93 -80.44 -33.44
C SER A 668 -42.93 -81.08 -34.83
N TYR A 669 -42.10 -82.13 -34.98
CA TYR A 669 -42.02 -82.92 -36.21
C TYR A 669 -43.34 -83.61 -36.58
N LYS A 670 -44.29 -83.72 -35.64
CA LYS A 670 -45.64 -84.24 -35.89
C LYS A 670 -46.54 -83.22 -36.58
N VAL A 671 -46.36 -81.92 -36.28
CA VAL A 671 -47.16 -80.83 -36.86
C VAL A 671 -46.57 -80.39 -38.19
N ALA A 672 -45.25 -80.22 -38.28
CA ALA A 672 -44.58 -79.82 -39.51
C ALA A 672 -43.11 -80.24 -39.58
N GLN A 673 -42.62 -80.48 -40.80
CA GLN A 673 -41.21 -80.67 -41.11
C GLN A 673 -40.62 -79.40 -41.75
N VAL A 674 -39.31 -79.20 -41.60
CA VAL A 674 -38.58 -78.13 -42.29
C VAL A 674 -37.21 -78.62 -42.74
N THR A 675 -36.84 -78.30 -43.98
CA THR A 675 -35.51 -78.61 -44.56
C THR A 675 -35.12 -77.49 -45.52
N LYS A 676 -34.00 -76.80 -45.27
CA LYS A 676 -33.48 -75.72 -46.14
C LYS A 676 -34.55 -74.68 -46.52
N GLY A 677 -35.21 -74.10 -45.53
CA GLY A 677 -36.30 -73.13 -45.73
C GLY A 677 -37.66 -73.71 -46.13
N LYS A 678 -37.70 -74.88 -46.78
CA LYS A 678 -38.97 -75.52 -47.16
C LYS A 678 -39.68 -76.11 -45.94
N VAL A 679 -40.82 -75.54 -45.57
CA VAL A 679 -41.70 -75.97 -44.48
C VAL A 679 -42.86 -76.77 -45.06
N LYS A 680 -43.12 -77.97 -44.54
CA LYS A 680 -44.26 -78.82 -44.91
C LYS A 680 -45.15 -79.08 -43.70
N ALA A 681 -46.42 -78.71 -43.79
CA ALA A 681 -47.45 -78.98 -42.79
C ALA A 681 -47.89 -80.44 -42.88
N LEU A 682 -48.01 -81.11 -41.73
CA LEU A 682 -48.31 -82.54 -41.63
C LEU A 682 -49.60 -82.84 -40.89
N ASN A 683 -49.78 -82.31 -39.68
CA ASN A 683 -50.97 -82.56 -38.86
C ASN A 683 -51.39 -81.28 -38.13
N SER A 684 -52.66 -81.21 -37.74
CA SER A 684 -53.21 -80.07 -37.01
C SER A 684 -52.49 -79.81 -35.68
N GLY A 685 -52.34 -78.54 -35.34
CA GLY A 685 -51.67 -78.08 -34.12
C GLY A 685 -50.77 -76.87 -34.33
N LYS A 686 -49.97 -76.55 -33.31
CA LYS A 686 -49.04 -75.42 -33.32
C LYS A 686 -47.59 -75.90 -33.29
N ALA A 687 -46.74 -75.24 -34.07
CA ALA A 687 -45.31 -75.45 -34.11
C ALA A 687 -44.56 -74.10 -34.18
N LYS A 688 -43.25 -74.16 -34.01
CA LYS A 688 -42.32 -73.07 -34.29
C LYS A 688 -41.25 -73.59 -35.23
N ILE A 689 -41.02 -72.87 -36.32
CA ILE A 689 -39.91 -73.10 -37.24
C ILE A 689 -38.80 -72.13 -36.83
N THR A 690 -37.60 -72.61 -36.57
CA THR A 690 -36.45 -71.80 -36.18
C THR A 690 -35.33 -71.98 -37.20
N ALA A 691 -34.79 -70.87 -37.68
CA ALA A 691 -33.56 -70.82 -38.47
C ALA A 691 -32.45 -70.18 -37.63
N LYS A 692 -31.26 -70.78 -37.66
CA LYS A 692 -30.07 -70.32 -36.93
C LYS A 692 -28.89 -70.17 -37.88
N TYR A 693 -28.15 -69.08 -37.75
CA TYR A 693 -26.91 -68.88 -38.50
C TYR A 693 -25.90 -68.12 -37.64
N GLY A 694 -24.73 -68.72 -37.44
CA GLY A 694 -23.78 -68.28 -36.42
C GLY A 694 -24.42 -68.26 -35.02
N SER A 695 -24.35 -67.10 -34.36
CA SER A 695 -24.97 -66.84 -33.05
C SER A 695 -26.41 -66.30 -33.12
N LYS A 696 -26.95 -66.04 -34.32
CA LYS A 696 -28.26 -65.41 -34.53
C LYS A 696 -29.33 -66.47 -34.80
N THR A 697 -30.55 -66.23 -34.31
CA THR A 697 -31.71 -67.11 -34.50
C THR A 697 -32.95 -66.29 -34.82
N VAL A 698 -33.73 -66.71 -35.82
CA VAL A 698 -35.08 -66.21 -36.10
C VAL A 698 -36.08 -67.36 -35.92
N THR A 699 -37.26 -67.06 -35.36
CA THR A 699 -38.31 -68.06 -35.09
C THR A 699 -39.64 -67.60 -35.66
N ILE A 700 -40.19 -68.43 -36.54
CA ILE A 700 -41.45 -68.26 -37.25
C ILE A 700 -42.51 -69.10 -36.52
N ALA A 701 -43.64 -68.51 -36.15
CA ALA A 701 -44.77 -69.27 -35.61
C ALA A 701 -45.48 -70.02 -36.74
N LEU A 702 -45.94 -71.25 -36.49
CA LEU A 702 -46.68 -72.04 -37.48
C LEU A 702 -47.94 -72.64 -36.85
N ASP A 703 -49.10 -72.22 -37.35
CA ASP A 703 -50.40 -72.80 -37.03
C ASP A 703 -50.84 -73.70 -38.20
N VAL A 704 -51.23 -74.95 -37.91
CA VAL A 704 -51.73 -75.92 -38.91
C VAL A 704 -53.15 -76.34 -38.54
N ASP A 705 -54.12 -76.13 -39.43
CA ASP A 705 -55.55 -76.47 -39.24
C ASP A 705 -56.13 -76.08 -37.86
N THR A 706 -55.65 -74.98 -37.27
CA THR A 706 -56.09 -74.56 -35.92
C THR A 706 -57.31 -73.64 -36.00
N LEU A 707 -58.24 -73.83 -35.07
CA LEU A 707 -59.47 -73.03 -35.00
C LEU A 707 -59.26 -71.67 -34.33
N LYS A 708 -59.91 -70.67 -34.90
CA LYS A 708 -60.15 -69.34 -34.32
C LYS A 708 -61.37 -69.37 -33.39
N TYR A 709 -62.48 -70.00 -33.82
CA TYR A 709 -63.65 -70.28 -32.98
C TYR A 709 -64.54 -71.39 -33.57
N LEU A 710 -65.47 -71.89 -32.76
CA LEU A 710 -66.50 -72.88 -33.12
C LEU A 710 -67.86 -72.34 -32.68
N GLN A 711 -68.80 -72.24 -33.62
CA GLN A 711 -70.14 -71.70 -33.39
C GLN A 711 -71.24 -72.66 -33.88
N THR A 712 -72.46 -72.47 -33.42
CA THR A 712 -73.65 -73.18 -33.91
C THR A 712 -74.68 -72.18 -34.46
N ASP A 713 -75.36 -72.55 -35.54
CA ASP A 713 -76.43 -71.73 -36.16
C ASP A 713 -77.57 -71.40 -35.18
N LYS A 714 -77.78 -72.27 -34.19
CA LYS A 714 -78.78 -72.13 -33.12
C LYS A 714 -78.10 -72.26 -31.77
N VAL A 715 -78.48 -71.39 -30.84
CA VAL A 715 -78.02 -71.42 -29.43
C VAL A 715 -79.11 -71.83 -28.45
N THR A 716 -80.38 -71.71 -28.85
CA THR A 716 -81.53 -72.25 -28.12
C THR A 716 -82.55 -72.84 -29.11
N LEU A 717 -83.22 -73.92 -28.70
CA LEU A 717 -84.29 -74.61 -29.42
C LEU A 717 -85.45 -74.87 -28.46
N THR A 718 -86.66 -74.47 -28.83
CA THR A 718 -87.90 -74.93 -28.18
C THR A 718 -88.57 -75.94 -29.13
N MET A 719 -88.92 -77.11 -28.60
CA MET A 719 -89.38 -78.27 -29.36
C MET A 719 -90.53 -78.96 -28.62
N LYS A 720 -91.42 -79.66 -29.31
CA LYS A 720 -92.38 -80.58 -28.68
C LYS A 720 -91.80 -82.00 -28.63
N VAL A 721 -92.33 -82.84 -27.73
CA VAL A 721 -91.94 -84.25 -27.65
C VAL A 721 -92.23 -84.97 -28.97
N GLY A 722 -91.19 -85.53 -29.58
CA GLY A 722 -91.21 -86.17 -30.90
C GLY A 722 -90.53 -85.36 -32.01
N ASP A 723 -90.32 -84.05 -31.81
CA ASP A 723 -89.73 -83.18 -32.83
C ASP A 723 -88.24 -83.50 -33.07
N LYS A 724 -87.79 -83.18 -34.29
CA LYS A 724 -86.37 -83.19 -34.67
C LYS A 724 -85.95 -81.84 -35.24
N ALA A 725 -84.79 -81.35 -34.82
CA ALA A 725 -84.21 -80.10 -35.29
C ALA A 725 -82.73 -80.29 -35.58
N THR A 726 -82.29 -79.91 -36.78
CA THR A 726 -80.86 -79.87 -37.13
C THR A 726 -80.24 -78.57 -36.63
N VAL A 727 -79.05 -78.68 -36.06
CA VAL A 727 -78.13 -77.60 -35.72
C VAL A 727 -76.87 -77.78 -36.56
N VAL A 728 -76.44 -76.72 -37.22
CA VAL A 728 -75.18 -76.68 -37.97
C VAL A 728 -74.10 -76.14 -37.05
N ALA A 729 -73.01 -76.89 -36.84
CA ALA A 729 -71.80 -76.41 -36.19
C ALA A 729 -70.79 -75.97 -37.24
N THR A 730 -70.43 -74.68 -37.25
CA THR A 730 -69.44 -74.11 -38.18
C THR A 730 -68.15 -73.81 -37.42
N ALA A 731 -67.04 -74.31 -37.94
CA ALA A 731 -65.71 -74.07 -37.40
C ALA A 731 -64.95 -73.08 -38.29
N THR A 732 -64.44 -72.01 -37.70
CA THR A 732 -63.67 -70.97 -38.38
C THR A 732 -62.21 -71.13 -38.01
N TYR A 733 -61.34 -71.32 -39.00
CA TYR A 733 -59.90 -71.54 -38.83
C TYR A 733 -59.14 -70.20 -38.67
N MET A 734 -57.88 -70.28 -38.23
CA MET A 734 -57.00 -69.12 -38.09
C MET A 734 -56.70 -68.41 -39.42
N ASP A 735 -56.76 -69.12 -40.55
CA ASP A 735 -56.68 -68.56 -41.91
C ASP A 735 -57.97 -67.85 -42.35
N GLY A 736 -59.01 -67.85 -41.52
CA GLY A 736 -60.33 -67.27 -41.81
C GLY A 736 -61.26 -68.15 -42.63
N SER A 737 -60.82 -69.34 -43.08
CA SER A 737 -61.71 -70.29 -43.76
C SER A 737 -62.72 -70.92 -42.79
N GLU A 738 -63.89 -71.27 -43.29
CA GLU A 738 -64.95 -71.91 -42.51
C GLU A 738 -65.30 -73.29 -43.05
N ALA A 739 -65.65 -74.22 -42.16
CA ALA A 739 -66.15 -75.54 -42.52
C ALA A 739 -67.37 -75.92 -41.67
N ASP A 740 -68.36 -76.56 -42.29
CA ASP A 740 -69.41 -77.28 -41.56
C ASP A 740 -68.80 -78.53 -40.93
N VAL A 741 -68.79 -78.55 -39.60
CA VAL A 741 -68.25 -79.63 -38.78
C VAL A 741 -69.34 -80.40 -38.04
N SER A 742 -70.62 -80.25 -38.42
CA SER A 742 -71.75 -80.90 -37.75
C SER A 742 -71.63 -82.42 -37.69
N LYS A 743 -70.97 -83.05 -38.68
CA LYS A 743 -70.68 -84.49 -38.68
C LYS A 743 -69.35 -84.85 -37.97
N PRO A 744 -68.20 -84.21 -38.28
CA PRO A 744 -66.93 -84.56 -37.63
C PRO A 744 -66.76 -84.03 -36.19
N ALA A 745 -67.64 -83.15 -35.71
CA ALA A 745 -67.64 -82.69 -34.33
C ALA A 745 -68.26 -83.71 -33.37
N LEU A 746 -67.73 -83.77 -32.15
CA LEU A 746 -68.24 -84.62 -31.09
C LEU A 746 -69.42 -83.93 -30.39
N TRP A 747 -70.61 -84.50 -30.50
CA TRP A 747 -71.84 -84.00 -29.85
C TRP A 747 -72.17 -84.80 -28.59
N SER A 748 -72.72 -84.12 -27.58
CA SER A 748 -73.13 -84.72 -26.30
C SER A 748 -74.34 -83.99 -25.70
N SER A 749 -75.19 -84.69 -24.96
CA SER A 749 -76.36 -84.10 -24.28
C SER A 749 -76.22 -84.20 -22.76
N SER A 750 -76.53 -83.12 -22.04
CA SER A 750 -76.59 -83.13 -20.58
C SER A 750 -77.79 -83.92 -20.03
N ARG A 751 -78.80 -84.22 -20.86
CA ARG A 751 -79.99 -85.01 -20.46
C ARG A 751 -80.63 -85.67 -21.67
N ILE A 752 -80.08 -86.82 -22.07
CA ILE A 752 -80.49 -87.61 -23.25
C ILE A 752 -81.99 -87.94 -23.25
N ALA A 753 -82.57 -88.23 -22.07
CA ALA A 753 -84.00 -88.48 -21.89
C ALA A 753 -84.91 -87.28 -22.21
N THR A 754 -84.37 -86.05 -22.22
CA THR A 754 -85.06 -84.84 -22.65
C THR A 754 -84.77 -84.55 -24.12
N ALA A 755 -83.49 -84.49 -24.49
CA ALA A 755 -83.06 -84.34 -25.88
C ALA A 755 -81.80 -85.14 -26.16
N SER A 756 -81.82 -85.96 -27.22
CA SER A 756 -80.63 -86.64 -27.75
C SER A 756 -80.09 -85.88 -28.96
N VAL A 757 -78.81 -86.09 -29.28
CA VAL A 757 -78.17 -85.47 -30.44
C VAL A 757 -77.28 -86.51 -31.14
N LYS A 758 -77.24 -86.45 -32.47
CA LYS A 758 -76.24 -87.12 -33.29
C LYS A 758 -76.01 -86.32 -34.56
N ASP A 759 -74.74 -86.07 -34.92
CA ASP A 759 -74.32 -85.44 -36.17
C ASP A 759 -75.06 -84.11 -36.48
N GLY A 760 -75.22 -83.26 -35.45
CA GLY A 760 -75.99 -82.01 -35.50
C GLY A 760 -77.52 -82.15 -35.39
N VAL A 761 -78.09 -83.35 -35.56
CA VAL A 761 -79.53 -83.57 -35.46
C VAL A 761 -79.94 -83.85 -34.01
N ILE A 762 -80.73 -82.95 -33.43
CA ILE A 762 -81.30 -83.04 -32.09
C ILE A 762 -82.72 -83.64 -32.18
N THR A 763 -83.02 -84.62 -31.33
CA THR A 763 -84.37 -85.22 -31.20
C THR A 763 -84.91 -84.97 -29.79
N ALA A 764 -86.12 -84.44 -29.69
CA ALA A 764 -86.80 -84.14 -28.43
C ALA A 764 -87.54 -85.39 -27.91
N ASN A 765 -87.01 -86.00 -26.85
CA ASN A 765 -87.47 -87.30 -26.32
C ASN A 765 -88.48 -87.18 -25.17
N GLY A 766 -88.45 -86.08 -24.42
CA GLY A 766 -89.31 -85.91 -23.23
C GLY A 766 -89.26 -84.51 -22.65
N LYS A 767 -90.36 -84.06 -22.03
CA LYS A 767 -90.52 -82.70 -21.49
C LYS A 767 -89.39 -82.33 -20.52
N GLY A 768 -88.82 -81.14 -20.64
CA GLY A 768 -87.75 -80.65 -19.77
C GLY A 768 -86.77 -79.71 -20.47
N LYS A 769 -85.58 -79.53 -19.90
CA LYS A 769 -84.48 -78.74 -20.50
C LYS A 769 -83.18 -79.56 -20.50
N ALA A 770 -82.44 -79.51 -21.60
CA ALA A 770 -81.17 -80.21 -21.81
C ALA A 770 -80.18 -79.31 -22.57
N ASN A 771 -78.89 -79.40 -22.26
CA ASN A 771 -77.85 -78.68 -23.00
C ASN A 771 -77.08 -79.65 -23.89
N ILE A 772 -77.06 -79.36 -25.17
CA ILE A 772 -76.29 -80.07 -26.19
C ILE A 772 -74.94 -79.38 -26.33
N THR A 773 -73.84 -80.08 -26.04
CA THR A 773 -72.47 -79.55 -26.20
C THR A 773 -71.82 -80.17 -27.44
N VAL A 774 -71.30 -79.33 -28.34
CA VAL A 774 -70.49 -79.72 -29.50
C VAL A 774 -69.02 -79.40 -29.26
N SER A 775 -68.12 -80.27 -29.71
CA SER A 775 -66.67 -80.17 -29.52
C SER A 775 -65.93 -80.51 -30.81
N TYR A 776 -65.11 -79.61 -31.33
CA TYR A 776 -64.30 -79.84 -32.54
C TYR A 776 -62.91 -79.20 -32.41
N ALA A 777 -61.87 -79.91 -32.84
CA ALA A 777 -60.45 -79.54 -32.73
C ALA A 777 -60.04 -78.87 -31.40
N GLY A 778 -60.58 -79.35 -30.27
CA GLY A 778 -60.32 -78.84 -28.92
C GLY A 778 -61.22 -77.69 -28.44
N VAL A 779 -61.96 -77.03 -29.33
CA VAL A 779 -62.90 -75.94 -29.02
C VAL A 779 -64.31 -76.50 -28.76
N LYS A 780 -65.09 -75.88 -27.88
CA LYS A 780 -66.45 -76.33 -27.50
C LYS A 780 -67.47 -75.18 -27.50
N THR A 781 -68.69 -75.46 -27.95
CA THR A 781 -69.86 -74.56 -27.78
C THR A 781 -71.12 -75.36 -27.44
N LYS A 782 -72.25 -74.68 -27.16
CA LYS A 782 -73.47 -75.31 -26.60
C LYS A 782 -74.77 -74.76 -27.19
N VAL A 783 -75.75 -75.65 -27.36
CA VAL A 783 -77.14 -75.35 -27.71
C VAL A 783 -78.06 -75.78 -26.57
N THR A 784 -78.95 -74.89 -26.15
CA THR A 784 -79.93 -75.15 -25.09
C THR A 784 -81.23 -75.67 -25.70
N VAL A 785 -81.71 -76.84 -25.30
CA VAL A 785 -82.96 -77.43 -25.80
C VAL A 785 -84.00 -77.44 -24.71
N VAL A 786 -85.15 -76.84 -24.97
CA VAL A 786 -86.36 -76.86 -24.12
C VAL A 786 -87.40 -77.71 -24.84
N VAL A 787 -87.90 -78.74 -24.17
CA VAL A 787 -88.94 -79.63 -24.69
C VAL A 787 -90.23 -79.41 -23.92
N GLU A 788 -91.26 -78.98 -24.63
CA GLU A 788 -92.59 -78.69 -24.08
C GLU A 788 -93.53 -79.90 -24.18
N GLY A 789 -94.62 -79.88 -23.40
CA GLY A 789 -95.69 -80.88 -23.51
C GLY A 789 -96.47 -80.71 -24.82
N LYS A 790 -97.31 -81.70 -25.16
CA LYS A 790 -98.20 -81.60 -26.33
C LYS A 790 -99.15 -80.42 -26.21
#